data_AF-F3QYX7-F1
#
_entry.id   AF-F3QYX7-F1
#
_cell.length_a   1.000
_cell.length_b   1.000
_cell.length_c   1.000
_cell.angle_alpha   90.00
_cell.angle_beta   90.00
_cell.angle_gamma   90.00
#
_symmetry.space_group_name_H-M   'P 1'
#
loop_
_entity.id
_entity.type
_entity.pdbx_description
1 polymer ?
#
loop_
_entity_poly.entity_id
_entity_poly.type
_entity_poly.pdbx_seq_one_letter_code
_entity_poly.pdbx_strand_id
1 'polypeptide(L)'
;MIRKILLCICMGGMLAACSEDILPEVPMFSGSEDHVPMADFIFDGTEGYRELQVDVRDVVAGETEGGFLTFVPKEGKSYLYLEQNDEKTHRCGNLKLRLADGRTECYTVVQESRDQTSRDAIDKGLIRNYGVGYSFEGYNGEKCSFNSVMSQVINLQMLKEVEEKENDRLLNSDYEHAIYYVTSSGYSLSDYVHSVELEAEAGADLILYKGTLKKTMDVFEVVNKKNFYVSTSYISPKGIRSLETEKLKYYVKEYPELLTHSFRKAIEDLSRHPSDIMALDSFLVRFGTHVVQSATLGGKLDLHVSVSQQSFDTYEEEGLFSENTIALFFKKMKSEGSNYNFKDVFNAAESRMDVSGGRISILNEAVINPDFNNARVQPELLAQWESSIQYDEDNYAGNNVEMVDMAVCPIWDLIPDPEVAKSVETRAVGTASRLSEVFGFNHFANAFFPTSFDTVQCKMGGKETSVETPYVVNIISAGRYVATVCREWVPEISKDEAVSVAYPIYGRTMDWTGGLCVYQGRAYRVAWHHGRFVVTPVPDLPSGKFYLTAGRLEVQSTENTVYQKAYPVLGYEWPGSIGIDGTLTGKYYYQTRKFLGHFYLATDKEFSDLPNWRWQTSVPEEVENYREEINGSEEAFRLSGVDLGRDGTDNLKSRMVMEDDYEFFWNTSEVNY
;
A
#
# COMPACT_ATOMS: atom_id res chain seq x y z
N MET A 1 53.31 12.53 -9.35
CA MET A 1 52.66 12.90 -10.63
C MET A 1 51.16 12.79 -10.40
N ILE A 2 50.46 13.94 -10.37
CA ILE A 2 49.02 14.16 -10.68
C ILE A 2 47.98 13.31 -9.92
N ARG A 3 46.96 13.81 -9.22
CA ARG A 3 46.55 15.12 -8.66
C ARG A 3 45.46 14.76 -7.62
N LYS A 4 45.58 15.31 -6.41
CA LYS A 4 44.50 15.35 -5.41
C LYS A 4 43.36 16.23 -5.95
N ILE A 5 42.11 15.79 -5.86
CA ILE A 5 40.93 16.66 -5.88
C ILE A 5 40.28 16.56 -4.50
N LEU A 6 40.39 17.66 -3.75
CA LEU A 6 39.54 17.99 -2.62
C LEU A 6 38.10 18.11 -3.13
N LEU A 7 37.17 17.32 -2.57
CA LEU A 7 35.77 17.73 -2.53
C LEU A 7 35.57 18.47 -1.20
N CYS A 8 35.63 19.80 -1.25
CA CYS A 8 35.03 20.65 -0.23
C CYS A 8 33.52 20.57 -0.42
N ILE A 9 32.82 19.79 0.42
CA ILE A 9 31.38 19.97 0.60
C ILE A 9 31.21 21.02 1.70
N CYS A 10 30.72 22.19 1.29
CA CYS A 10 30.49 23.33 2.15
C CYS A 10 29.48 22.98 3.25
N MET A 11 29.97 22.85 4.48
CA MET A 11 29.23 23.28 5.67
C MET A 11 29.06 24.79 5.61
N GLY A 12 27.83 25.29 5.73
CA GLY A 12 27.60 26.71 6.02
C GLY A 12 26.25 27.24 5.55
N GLY A 13 25.34 27.42 6.51
CA GLY A 13 24.33 28.49 6.49
C GLY A 13 22.95 28.10 5.99
N MET A 14 22.08 27.62 6.89
CA MET A 14 20.65 27.91 6.80
C MET A 14 20.30 28.85 7.94
N LEU A 15 20.45 30.15 7.64
CA LEU A 15 19.83 31.25 8.35
C LEU A 15 18.58 31.64 7.55
N ALA A 16 17.48 31.84 8.28
CA ALA A 16 16.19 32.41 7.90
C ALA A 16 15.22 31.55 7.05
N ALA A 17 13.91 31.50 7.33
CA ALA A 17 13.10 31.81 8.51
C ALA A 17 11.62 31.44 8.20
N CYS A 18 10.78 31.32 9.23
CA CYS A 18 9.51 32.05 9.22
C CYS A 18 9.84 33.48 9.66
N SER A 19 10.34 34.25 8.71
CA SER A 19 10.31 35.70 8.79
C SER A 19 9.46 36.08 7.62
N GLU A 20 8.58 37.03 7.85
CA GLU A 20 8.39 38.13 6.92
C GLU A 20 9.71 38.39 6.15
N ASP A 21 9.80 37.89 4.91
CA ASP A 21 11.04 37.94 4.15
C ASP A 21 11.37 39.39 3.78
N ILE A 22 12.53 39.88 4.22
CA ILE A 22 13.16 41.08 3.66
C ILE A 22 14.10 40.62 2.54
N LEU A 23 13.82 41.11 1.32
CA LEU A 23 14.45 40.77 0.04
C LEU A 23 16.00 40.75 0.06
N PRO A 24 16.65 39.84 -0.67
CA PRO A 24 17.95 40.12 -1.27
C PRO A 24 17.78 41.02 -2.52
N GLU A 25 18.72 41.96 -2.71
CA GLU A 25 18.76 42.91 -3.83
C GLU A 25 18.66 42.23 -5.21
N VAL A 26 18.03 42.95 -6.14
CA VAL A 26 17.86 42.64 -7.56
C VAL A 26 19.17 42.12 -8.20
N PRO A 27 19.23 40.87 -8.68
CA PRO A 27 20.27 40.46 -9.60
C PRO A 27 19.94 41.01 -11.00
N MET A 28 20.84 41.83 -11.56
CA MET A 28 20.85 42.05 -13.01
C MET A 28 21.15 40.70 -13.69
N PHE A 29 20.15 40.14 -14.36
CA PHE A 29 20.27 38.86 -15.07
C PHE A 29 21.21 38.94 -16.28
N SER A 30 22.04 37.91 -16.45
CA SER A 30 22.64 37.55 -17.73
C SER A 30 22.13 36.18 -18.20
N GLY A 31 21.18 36.21 -19.14
CA GLY A 31 21.09 35.30 -20.29
C GLY A 31 20.45 33.91 -20.12
N SER A 32 19.18 33.77 -20.51
CA SER A 32 18.74 32.95 -21.65
C SER A 32 17.27 33.24 -22.01
N GLU A 33 16.93 33.13 -23.28
CA GLU A 33 15.74 33.64 -23.98
C GLU A 33 14.43 32.93 -23.57
N ASP A 34 13.68 33.53 -22.65
CA ASP A 34 12.24 33.73 -22.74
C ASP A 34 11.98 35.08 -22.06
N HIS A 35 11.48 36.07 -22.80
CA HIS A 35 11.28 37.42 -22.27
C HIS A 35 10.27 37.38 -21.11
N VAL A 36 10.74 37.36 -19.86
CA VAL A 36 9.94 37.74 -18.70
C VAL A 36 9.49 39.19 -18.95
N PRO A 37 8.18 39.49 -18.96
CA PRO A 37 7.69 40.85 -19.14
C PRO A 37 8.33 41.79 -18.10
N MET A 38 8.52 43.08 -18.43
CA MET A 38 8.82 44.06 -17.37
C MET A 38 7.70 44.00 -16.33
N ALA A 39 8.03 43.52 -15.14
CA ALA A 39 7.11 43.34 -14.03
C ALA A 39 7.65 44.07 -12.81
N ASP A 40 6.76 44.66 -12.02
CA ASP A 40 7.13 45.36 -10.79
C ASP A 40 7.48 44.37 -9.68
N PHE A 41 6.79 43.22 -9.66
CA PHE A 41 7.07 42.12 -8.74
C PHE A 41 7.22 40.80 -9.50
N ILE A 42 8.25 40.03 -9.16
CA ILE A 42 8.48 38.67 -9.67
C ILE A 42 8.58 37.73 -8.48
N PHE A 43 7.75 36.69 -8.47
CA PHE A 43 7.72 35.67 -7.43
C PHE A 43 7.96 34.27 -8.01
N ASP A 44 8.51 33.39 -7.19
CA ASP A 44 8.58 31.96 -7.50
C ASP A 44 7.17 31.34 -7.61
N GLY A 45 7.10 30.13 -8.15
CA GLY A 45 5.85 29.41 -8.38
C GLY A 45 5.19 28.82 -7.13
N THR A 46 5.67 29.11 -5.92
CA THR A 46 5.12 28.55 -4.66
C THR A 46 4.00 29.40 -4.08
N GLU A 47 3.18 28.80 -3.21
CA GLU A 47 2.12 29.53 -2.53
C GLU A 47 2.61 30.36 -1.33
N GLY A 48 1.76 31.29 -0.94
CA GLY A 48 1.75 31.89 0.38
C GLY A 48 1.93 33.40 0.39
N TYR A 49 1.98 33.94 1.60
CA TYR A 49 2.05 35.38 1.83
C TYR A 49 3.43 35.94 1.46
N ARG A 50 3.44 37.07 0.75
CA ARG A 50 4.62 37.88 0.44
C ARG A 50 4.38 39.29 0.96
N GLU A 51 5.27 39.79 1.81
CA GLU A 51 5.16 41.17 2.31
C GLU A 51 5.43 42.15 1.17
N LEU A 52 4.54 43.11 0.99
CA LEU A 52 4.73 44.20 0.05
C LEU A 52 5.64 45.24 0.72
N GLN A 53 6.79 45.53 0.11
CA GLN A 53 7.74 46.55 0.57
C GLN A 53 7.24 47.97 0.24
N VAL A 54 6.02 48.29 0.66
CA VAL A 54 5.33 49.57 0.45
C VAL A 54 4.98 50.14 1.81
N ASP A 55 5.13 51.45 2.03
CA ASP A 55 4.85 52.05 3.34
C ASP A 55 3.37 51.88 3.70
N VAL A 56 3.11 51.11 4.75
CA VAL A 56 1.77 50.63 5.12
C VAL A 56 0.86 51.77 5.59
N ARG A 57 1.44 52.89 6.03
CA ARG A 57 0.67 54.09 6.41
C ARG A 57 -0.06 54.71 5.23
N ASP A 58 0.41 54.40 4.03
CA ASP A 58 -0.16 54.94 2.81
C ASP A 58 -1.14 53.97 2.17
N VAL A 59 -1.27 52.69 2.52
CA VAL A 59 -2.18 51.76 1.81
C VAL A 59 -3.53 51.60 2.53
N VAL A 60 -4.65 51.86 1.84
CA VAL A 60 -6.02 51.80 2.38
C VAL A 60 -6.80 50.60 1.87
N ALA A 61 -6.55 50.17 0.62
CA ALA A 61 -7.20 49.01 0.02
C ALA A 61 -6.36 48.46 -1.13
N GLY A 62 -6.51 47.18 -1.44
CA GLY A 62 -5.91 46.54 -2.60
C GLY A 62 -6.95 45.78 -3.42
N GLU A 63 -6.85 45.88 -4.75
CA GLU A 63 -7.63 45.08 -5.70
C GLU A 63 -6.67 44.27 -6.57
N THR A 64 -6.98 43.01 -6.82
CA THR A 64 -6.16 42.11 -7.62
C THR A 64 -6.88 41.68 -8.89
N GLU A 65 -6.12 41.52 -9.97
CA GLU A 65 -6.58 40.92 -11.23
C GLU A 65 -5.69 39.71 -11.55
N GLY A 66 -6.29 38.63 -12.05
CA GLY A 66 -5.57 37.38 -12.40
C GLY A 66 -6.11 36.14 -11.67
N GLY A 67 -6.89 36.31 -10.60
CA GLY A 67 -7.59 35.20 -9.91
C GLY A 67 -6.73 34.34 -8.99
N PHE A 68 -5.40 34.42 -9.07
CA PHE A 68 -4.43 33.69 -8.22
C PHE A 68 -3.78 34.56 -7.13
N LEU A 69 -4.18 35.83 -7.04
CA LEU A 69 -3.63 36.85 -6.15
C LEU A 69 -4.70 37.34 -5.19
N THR A 70 -4.41 37.41 -3.90
CA THR A 70 -5.29 38.01 -2.89
C THR A 70 -4.53 39.03 -2.06
N PHE A 71 -5.03 40.26 -1.98
CA PHE A 71 -4.46 41.28 -1.11
C PHE A 71 -4.93 41.07 0.33
N VAL A 72 -3.99 41.02 1.28
CA VAL A 72 -4.27 40.71 2.68
C VAL A 72 -3.61 41.74 3.61
N PRO A 73 -4.39 42.63 4.24
CA PRO A 73 -3.87 43.52 5.29
C PRO A 73 -3.80 42.78 6.63
N LYS A 74 -2.61 42.66 7.24
CA LYS A 74 -2.44 41.98 8.54
C LYS A 74 -1.46 42.73 9.43
N GLU A 75 -1.82 42.96 10.69
CA GLU A 75 -0.94 43.48 11.76
C GLU A 75 -0.20 44.79 11.40
N GLY A 76 -0.83 45.67 10.62
CA GLY A 76 -0.19 46.92 10.18
C GLY A 76 0.86 46.73 9.08
N LYS A 77 0.81 45.60 8.36
CA LYS A 77 1.54 45.27 7.15
C LYS A 77 0.60 44.89 6.01
N SER A 78 1.07 45.04 4.77
CA SER A 78 0.34 44.66 3.56
C SER A 78 0.99 43.45 2.91
N TYR A 79 0.20 42.41 2.70
CA TYR A 79 0.65 41.17 2.09
C TYR A 79 -0.08 40.91 0.77
N LEU A 80 0.61 40.21 -0.12
CA LEU A 80 0.01 39.56 -1.26
C LEU A 80 0.09 38.04 -1.03
N TYR A 81 -1.06 37.38 -0.96
CA TYR A 81 -1.12 35.93 -1.00
C TYR A 81 -1.11 35.48 -2.46
N LEU A 82 -0.21 34.56 -2.78
CA LEU A 82 -0.15 33.91 -4.09
C LEU A 82 -0.56 32.44 -3.94
N GLU A 83 -1.39 31.94 -4.85
CA GLU A 83 -1.56 30.50 -5.02
C GLU A 83 -0.31 29.88 -5.66
N GLN A 84 -0.17 28.55 -5.61
CA GLN A 84 0.85 27.84 -6.39
C GLN A 84 0.60 28.03 -7.90
N ASN A 85 1.66 28.20 -8.68
CA ASN A 85 1.56 28.20 -10.15
C ASN A 85 1.84 26.81 -10.72
N ASP A 86 0.76 26.03 -10.83
CA ASP A 86 0.81 24.68 -11.38
C ASP A 86 0.81 24.63 -12.92
N GLU A 87 0.83 25.78 -13.60
CA GLU A 87 0.92 25.84 -15.06
C GLU A 87 2.38 25.65 -15.52
N LYS A 88 2.58 25.20 -16.76
CA LYS A 88 3.93 25.02 -17.33
C LYS A 88 4.66 26.34 -17.60
N THR A 89 3.92 27.43 -17.69
CA THR A 89 4.40 28.76 -18.03
C THR A 89 4.22 29.72 -16.86
N HIS A 90 4.96 30.83 -16.89
CA HIS A 90 4.71 31.94 -15.97
C HIS A 90 3.27 32.47 -16.16
N ARG A 91 2.73 33.09 -15.11
CA ARG A 91 1.43 33.77 -15.14
C ARG A 91 1.56 35.19 -14.64
N CYS A 92 0.69 36.07 -15.13
CA CYS A 92 0.72 37.50 -14.84
C CYS A 92 -0.59 37.93 -14.20
N GLY A 93 -0.50 38.84 -13.23
CA GLY A 93 -1.64 39.50 -12.60
C GLY A 93 -1.34 40.98 -12.37
N ASN A 94 -2.35 41.74 -11.97
CA ASN A 94 -2.19 43.14 -11.60
C ASN A 94 -2.61 43.35 -10.14
N LEU A 95 -1.88 44.19 -9.42
CA LEU A 95 -2.22 44.66 -8.10
C LEU A 95 -2.47 46.17 -8.16
N LYS A 96 -3.67 46.61 -7.80
CA LYS A 96 -4.01 48.03 -7.67
C LYS A 96 -4.10 48.38 -6.19
N LEU A 97 -3.21 49.23 -5.71
CA LEU A 97 -3.20 49.72 -4.34
C LEU A 97 -3.81 51.12 -4.30
N ARG A 98 -4.82 51.32 -3.45
CA ARG A 98 -5.38 52.64 -3.15
C ARG A 98 -4.69 53.22 -1.94
N LEU A 99 -4.08 54.38 -2.11
CA LEU A 99 -3.34 55.05 -1.07
C LEU A 99 -4.18 56.00 -0.22
N ALA A 100 -3.67 56.39 0.95
CA ALA A 100 -4.31 57.26 1.94
C ALA A 100 -4.50 58.70 1.42
N ASP A 101 -3.64 59.13 0.50
CA ASP A 101 -3.76 60.40 -0.21
C ASP A 101 -4.75 60.36 -1.40
N GLY A 102 -5.39 59.20 -1.62
CA GLY A 102 -6.36 58.97 -2.69
C GLY A 102 -5.76 58.60 -4.05
N ARG A 103 -4.42 58.51 -4.17
CA ARG A 103 -3.78 57.97 -5.38
C ARG A 103 -4.03 56.47 -5.51
N THR A 104 -4.07 56.00 -6.74
CA THR A 104 -4.07 54.56 -7.05
C THR A 104 -2.78 54.22 -7.78
N GLU A 105 -2.05 53.23 -7.29
CA GLU A 105 -0.85 52.71 -7.91
C GLU A 105 -1.14 51.30 -8.44
N CYS A 106 -0.68 51.03 -9.66
CA CYS A 106 -0.89 49.75 -10.34
C CYS A 106 0.46 49.07 -10.52
N TYR A 107 0.55 47.83 -10.10
CA TYR A 107 1.75 47.01 -10.17
C TYR A 107 1.46 45.74 -10.98
N THR A 108 2.37 45.40 -11.89
CA THR A 108 2.34 44.12 -12.60
C THR A 108 3.09 43.06 -11.78
N VAL A 109 2.43 41.94 -11.54
CA VAL A 109 2.97 40.80 -10.80
C VAL A 109 3.16 39.63 -11.76
N VAL A 110 4.36 39.07 -11.79
CA VAL A 110 4.68 37.83 -12.51
C VAL A 110 5.00 36.74 -11.51
N GLN A 111 4.45 35.56 -11.73
CA GLN A 111 4.77 34.36 -10.98
C GLN A 111 5.34 33.30 -11.92
N GLU A 112 6.52 32.78 -11.59
CA GLU A 112 7.17 31.70 -12.34
C GLU A 112 6.34 30.42 -12.32
N SER A 113 6.57 29.50 -13.26
CA SER A 113 5.97 28.16 -13.19
C SER A 113 6.65 27.30 -12.13
N ARG A 114 5.95 26.28 -11.66
CA ARG A 114 6.54 25.25 -10.79
C ARG A 114 7.79 24.62 -11.39
N ASP A 115 7.82 24.38 -12.71
CA ASP A 115 8.96 23.78 -13.41
C ASP A 115 10.21 24.67 -13.39
N GLN A 116 10.02 25.99 -13.26
CA GLN A 116 11.09 26.98 -13.13
C GLN A 116 11.49 27.23 -11.67
N THR A 117 10.65 26.81 -10.73
CA THR A 117 10.86 27.00 -9.30
C THR A 117 11.88 26.00 -8.76
N SER A 118 12.83 26.48 -7.95
CA SER A 118 13.83 25.60 -7.33
C SER A 118 13.18 24.56 -6.41
N ARG A 119 13.77 23.37 -6.33
CA ARG A 119 13.25 22.29 -5.48
C ARG A 119 13.19 22.68 -4.00
N ASP A 120 14.21 23.40 -3.52
CA ASP A 120 14.27 23.90 -2.14
C ASP A 120 13.09 24.83 -1.81
N ALA A 121 12.70 25.71 -2.74
CA ALA A 121 11.53 26.56 -2.56
C ALA A 121 10.22 25.75 -2.51
N ILE A 122 10.08 24.75 -3.38
CA ILE A 122 8.92 23.84 -3.37
C ILE A 122 8.81 23.09 -2.03
N ASP A 123 9.91 22.49 -1.57
CA ASP A 123 9.93 21.74 -0.32
C ASP A 123 9.58 22.66 0.87
N LYS A 124 10.12 23.88 0.91
CA LYS A 124 9.76 24.90 1.91
C LYS A 124 8.29 25.32 1.85
N GLY A 125 7.73 25.45 0.64
CA GLY A 125 6.30 25.73 0.45
C GLY A 125 5.42 24.62 1.01
N LEU A 126 5.76 23.36 0.71
CA LEU A 126 5.02 22.18 1.17
C LEU A 126 5.07 22.03 2.70
N ILE A 127 6.19 22.36 3.36
CA ILE A 127 6.34 22.29 4.82
C ILE A 127 5.34 23.19 5.56
N ARG A 128 4.82 24.27 4.95
CA ARG A 128 3.86 25.17 5.60
C ARG A 128 2.55 24.47 5.99
N ASN A 129 2.11 23.54 5.16
CA ASN A 129 0.86 22.80 5.38
C ASN A 129 1.07 21.28 5.37
N TYR A 130 2.32 20.84 5.26
CA TYR A 130 2.71 19.43 5.12
C TYR A 130 1.87 18.71 4.06
N GLY A 131 1.66 19.37 2.91
CA GLY A 131 0.88 18.83 1.80
C GLY A 131 -0.65 18.86 1.98
N VAL A 132 -1.20 19.17 3.16
CA VAL A 132 -2.66 19.24 3.36
C VAL A 132 -3.29 20.29 2.45
N GLY A 133 -4.33 19.89 1.69
CA GLY A 133 -4.98 20.73 0.68
C GLY A 133 -4.28 20.75 -0.69
N TYR A 134 -3.19 20.00 -0.84
CA TYR A 134 -2.57 19.70 -2.12
C TYR A 134 -3.04 18.35 -2.64
N SER A 135 -3.01 18.22 -3.96
CA SER A 135 -3.31 16.99 -4.63
C SER A 135 -2.16 15.98 -4.53
N PHE A 136 -2.47 14.71 -4.76
CA PHE A 136 -1.58 13.58 -4.52
C PHE A 136 -1.70 12.56 -5.67
N GLU A 137 -0.54 12.04 -6.09
CA GLU A 137 -0.45 10.93 -7.04
C GLU A 137 -0.82 9.63 -6.32
N GLY A 138 -2.13 9.37 -6.17
CA GLY A 138 -2.66 8.23 -5.45
C GLY A 138 -2.12 6.90 -5.94
N TYR A 139 -1.94 6.73 -7.26
CA TYR A 139 -1.65 5.43 -7.84
C TYR A 139 -0.17 5.09 -7.80
N ASN A 140 0.69 5.90 -8.43
CA ASN A 140 2.13 5.62 -8.49
C ASN A 140 2.93 6.22 -7.32
N GLY A 141 2.28 7.01 -6.47
CA GLY A 141 2.93 7.73 -5.39
C GLY A 141 3.41 6.81 -4.27
N GLU A 142 4.11 7.44 -3.34
CA GLU A 142 4.59 6.86 -2.10
C GLU A 142 3.84 7.53 -0.94
N LYS A 143 3.31 6.71 -0.04
CA LYS A 143 2.61 7.19 1.16
C LYS A 143 3.55 8.09 1.98
N CYS A 144 3.02 9.21 2.47
CA CYS A 144 3.75 10.22 3.27
C CYS A 144 4.95 10.88 2.58
N SER A 145 5.07 10.78 1.25
CA SER A 145 6.20 11.37 0.51
C SER A 145 5.83 12.70 -0.14
N PHE A 146 6.58 13.77 0.16
CA PHE A 146 6.42 15.05 -0.54
C PHE A 146 6.68 14.95 -2.05
N ASN A 147 7.40 13.93 -2.52
CA ASN A 147 7.61 13.68 -3.95
C ASN A 147 6.33 13.25 -4.67
N SER A 148 5.35 12.73 -3.93
CA SER A 148 4.07 12.31 -4.46
C SER A 148 2.97 13.34 -4.25
N VAL A 149 3.28 14.44 -3.53
CA VAL A 149 2.44 15.63 -3.45
C VAL A 149 2.61 16.47 -4.72
N MET A 150 1.48 16.75 -5.35
CA MET A 150 1.38 17.43 -6.63
C MET A 150 0.93 18.87 -6.37
N SER A 151 -0.21 19.30 -6.92
CA SER A 151 -0.58 20.70 -7.09
C SER A 151 -1.50 21.21 -5.98
N GLN A 152 -1.50 22.51 -5.72
CA GLN A 152 -2.38 23.11 -4.73
C GLN A 152 -3.84 23.07 -5.23
N VAL A 153 -4.72 22.44 -4.46
CA VAL A 153 -6.17 22.36 -4.79
C VAL A 153 -6.96 23.35 -3.96
N ILE A 154 -6.64 23.48 -2.66
CA ILE A 154 -7.33 24.37 -1.75
C ILE A 154 -6.61 25.72 -1.65
N ASN A 155 -7.33 26.81 -1.90
CA ASN A 155 -6.89 28.16 -1.61
C ASN A 155 -7.02 28.43 -0.11
N LEU A 156 -5.89 28.44 0.60
CA LEU A 156 -5.85 28.56 2.05
C LEU A 156 -6.24 29.95 2.56
N GLN A 157 -5.99 31.00 1.79
CA GLN A 157 -6.46 32.34 2.15
C GLN A 157 -7.99 32.39 2.09
N MET A 158 -8.59 31.80 1.06
CA MET A 158 -10.04 31.73 0.96
C MET A 158 -10.67 30.80 1.98
N LEU A 159 -9.98 29.71 2.35
CA LEU A 159 -10.42 28.84 3.43
C LEU A 159 -10.60 29.65 4.73
N LYS A 160 -9.61 30.47 5.11
CA LYS A 160 -9.70 31.33 6.31
C LYS A 160 -10.84 32.34 6.23
N GLU A 161 -11.03 32.98 5.08
CA GLU A 161 -12.12 33.95 4.90
C GLU A 161 -13.50 33.30 5.03
N VAL A 162 -13.68 32.08 4.53
CA VAL A 162 -14.91 31.30 4.70
C VAL A 162 -15.09 30.85 6.15
N GLU A 163 -14.04 30.38 6.82
CA GLU A 163 -14.11 30.01 8.24
C GLU A 163 -14.58 31.19 9.12
N GLU A 164 -14.04 32.39 8.87
CA GLU A 164 -14.44 33.61 9.58
C GLU A 164 -15.87 34.03 9.26
N LYS A 165 -16.27 33.96 7.99
CA LYS A 165 -17.60 34.40 7.53
C LYS A 165 -18.72 33.47 8.02
N GLU A 166 -18.51 32.16 7.90
CA GLU A 166 -19.48 31.13 8.27
C GLU A 166 -19.39 30.75 9.75
N ASN A 167 -18.35 31.21 10.45
CA ASN A 167 -18.04 30.84 11.82
C ASN A 167 -18.01 29.31 11.99
N ASP A 168 -17.33 28.65 11.06
CA ASP A 168 -17.13 27.20 11.03
C ASP A 168 -15.66 26.87 10.78
N ARG A 169 -15.14 25.84 11.45
CA ARG A 169 -13.73 25.42 11.30
C ARG A 169 -13.62 24.37 10.20
N LEU A 170 -12.73 24.61 9.26
CA LEU A 170 -12.45 23.81 8.07
C LEU A 170 -11.02 23.25 8.05
N LEU A 171 -10.06 23.95 8.67
CA LEU A 171 -8.69 23.49 8.87
C LEU A 171 -8.41 23.30 10.37
N ASN A 172 -8.05 22.07 10.73
CA ASN A 172 -7.64 21.72 12.07
C ASN A 172 -6.12 21.59 12.14
N SER A 173 -5.57 22.08 13.25
CA SER A 173 -4.21 21.82 13.70
C SER A 173 -4.30 21.50 15.19
N ASP A 174 -3.61 20.44 15.60
CA ASP A 174 -3.48 20.05 17.00
C ASP A 174 -2.11 19.41 17.26
N TYR A 175 -1.71 19.37 18.52
CA TYR A 175 -0.52 18.65 18.96
C TYR A 175 -0.88 17.20 19.28
N GLU A 176 -0.02 16.29 18.84
CA GLU A 176 -0.18 14.85 19.11
C GLU A 176 1.11 14.29 19.67
N HIS A 177 1.04 13.49 20.73
CA HIS A 177 2.24 13.01 21.44
C HIS A 177 2.21 11.51 21.74
N ALA A 178 1.11 10.83 21.39
CA ALA A 178 0.96 9.42 21.66
C ALA A 178 1.85 8.63 20.70
N ILE A 179 2.93 8.06 21.21
CA ILE A 179 3.78 7.14 20.44
C ILE A 179 3.04 5.82 20.28
N TYR A 180 3.03 5.29 19.06
CA TYR A 180 2.41 4.00 18.77
C TYR A 180 3.22 3.19 17.76
N TYR A 181 2.89 1.90 17.68
CA TYR A 181 3.46 0.96 16.73
C TYR A 181 2.36 0.48 15.80
N VAL A 182 2.68 0.39 14.51
CA VAL A 182 1.83 -0.29 13.53
C VAL A 182 2.60 -1.52 13.08
N THR A 183 2.05 -2.71 13.33
CA THR A 183 2.67 -3.97 12.92
C THR A 183 1.76 -4.72 11.99
N SER A 184 2.30 -5.10 10.83
CA SER A 184 1.64 -5.95 9.85
C SER A 184 2.54 -7.14 9.56
N SER A 185 1.96 -8.34 9.50
CA SER A 185 2.71 -9.56 9.20
C SER A 185 1.95 -10.42 8.20
N GLY A 186 2.68 -11.14 7.35
CA GLY A 186 2.09 -12.02 6.34
C GLY A 186 3.00 -13.20 6.01
N TYR A 187 2.37 -14.29 5.57
CA TYR A 187 3.05 -15.53 5.18
C TYR A 187 3.24 -15.63 3.65
N SER A 188 2.63 -14.72 2.90
CA SER A 188 2.85 -14.52 1.48
C SER A 188 3.12 -13.04 1.21
N LEU A 189 3.86 -12.74 0.14
CA LEU A 189 4.09 -11.36 -0.29
C LEU A 189 2.78 -10.64 -0.61
N SER A 190 1.80 -11.37 -1.15
CA SER A 190 0.46 -10.86 -1.42
C SER A 190 -0.25 -10.45 -0.13
N ASP A 191 -0.36 -11.35 0.86
CA ASP A 191 -1.02 -11.05 2.13
C ASP A 191 -0.34 -9.90 2.86
N TYR A 192 0.99 -9.90 2.86
CA TYR A 192 1.78 -8.82 3.43
C TYR A 192 1.48 -7.49 2.75
N VAL A 193 1.51 -7.40 1.42
CA VAL A 193 1.16 -6.17 0.68
C VAL A 193 -0.27 -5.72 0.98
N HIS A 194 -1.24 -6.65 0.96
CA HIS A 194 -2.63 -6.36 1.29
C HIS A 194 -2.80 -5.87 2.74
N SER A 195 -1.92 -6.26 3.66
CA SER A 195 -1.96 -5.84 5.07
C SER A 195 -1.26 -4.52 5.37
N VAL A 196 -0.39 -4.03 4.48
CA VAL A 196 0.43 -2.82 4.71
C VAL A 196 -0.15 -1.58 4.04
N GLU A 197 -0.76 -1.67 2.85
CA GLU A 197 -1.06 -0.47 2.04
C GLU A 197 -2.47 -0.38 1.43
N LEU A 198 -3.37 -1.34 1.68
CA LEU A 198 -4.74 -1.25 1.18
C LEU A 198 -5.61 -0.44 2.17
N GLU A 199 -5.53 0.89 2.08
CA GLU A 199 -6.53 1.79 2.66
C GLU A 199 -7.84 1.64 1.89
N ALA A 200 -8.67 0.70 2.32
CA ALA A 200 -10.02 0.44 1.78
C ALA A 200 -11.03 1.56 2.09
N GLU A 201 -10.63 2.65 2.76
CA GLU A 201 -11.53 3.72 3.19
C GLU A 201 -11.58 4.93 2.23
N ALA A 202 -10.77 4.96 1.18
CA ALA A 202 -10.69 6.10 0.25
C ALA A 202 -11.76 6.08 -0.87
N GLY A 203 -13.04 5.85 -0.52
CA GLY A 203 -14.22 6.19 -1.35
C GLY A 203 -14.36 5.58 -2.75
N ALA A 204 -13.38 4.83 -3.22
CA ALA A 204 -13.35 4.01 -4.42
C ALA A 204 -12.31 2.92 -4.16
N ASP A 205 -12.55 1.69 -4.58
CA ASP A 205 -11.60 0.56 -4.46
C ASP A 205 -10.35 0.77 -5.36
N LEU A 206 -9.63 1.86 -5.16
CA LEU A 206 -8.37 2.20 -5.82
C LEU A 206 -7.23 1.74 -4.91
N ILE A 207 -6.34 0.91 -5.44
CA ILE A 207 -5.10 0.60 -4.73
C ILE A 207 -4.17 1.81 -4.84
N LEU A 208 -3.90 2.41 -3.69
CA LEU A 208 -3.02 3.54 -3.53
C LEU A 208 -1.57 3.10 -3.28
N TYR A 209 -0.65 4.03 -3.46
CA TYR A 209 0.73 3.94 -2.97
C TYR A 209 1.60 2.85 -3.62
N LYS A 210 1.44 2.59 -4.93
CA LYS A 210 2.28 1.60 -5.69
C LYS A 210 3.78 1.86 -5.55
N GLY A 211 4.21 3.11 -5.38
CA GLY A 211 5.61 3.44 -5.13
C GLY A 211 6.13 2.81 -3.84
N THR A 212 5.34 2.89 -2.76
CA THR A 212 5.66 2.23 -1.48
C THR A 212 5.71 0.72 -1.64
N LEU A 213 4.76 0.15 -2.39
CA LEU A 213 4.72 -1.28 -2.67
C LEU A 213 5.96 -1.78 -3.41
N LYS A 214 6.38 -1.09 -4.48
CA LYS A 214 7.59 -1.45 -5.23
C LYS A 214 8.83 -1.42 -4.36
N LYS A 215 9.03 -0.35 -3.56
CA LYS A 215 10.16 -0.26 -2.62
C LYS A 215 10.19 -1.42 -1.65
N THR A 216 9.02 -1.86 -1.21
CA THR A 216 8.88 -2.98 -0.27
C THR A 216 9.13 -4.32 -0.96
N MET A 217 8.62 -4.51 -2.18
CA MET A 217 8.81 -5.72 -2.98
C MET A 217 10.26 -5.94 -3.42
N ASP A 218 10.98 -4.87 -3.80
CA ASP A 218 12.40 -4.93 -4.21
C ASP A 218 13.30 -5.53 -3.11
N VAL A 219 12.88 -5.47 -1.85
CA VAL A 219 13.60 -6.07 -0.70
C VAL A 219 13.42 -7.58 -0.64
N PHE A 220 12.27 -8.08 -1.09
CA PHE A 220 11.84 -9.46 -0.86
C PHE A 220 11.89 -10.33 -2.13
N GLU A 221 12.40 -9.79 -3.25
CA GLU A 221 12.53 -10.51 -4.54
C GLU A 221 13.44 -11.75 -4.49
N VAL A 222 14.16 -12.01 -3.39
CA VAL A 222 14.81 -13.30 -3.17
C VAL A 222 13.78 -14.31 -2.66
N VAL A 223 13.02 -14.86 -3.62
CA VAL A 223 12.00 -15.89 -3.41
C VAL A 223 12.63 -17.16 -2.82
N ASN A 224 12.72 -17.21 -1.49
CA ASN A 224 12.79 -18.46 -0.74
C ASN A 224 11.37 -18.91 -0.40
N LYS A 225 11.07 -20.18 -0.65
CA LYS A 225 9.73 -20.71 -0.87
C LYS A 225 8.80 -20.76 0.37
N LYS A 226 9.20 -20.29 1.56
CA LYS A 226 8.38 -20.26 2.80
C LYS A 226 8.87 -19.19 3.79
N ASN A 227 8.61 -17.92 3.52
CA ASN A 227 9.03 -16.79 4.38
C ASN A 227 7.86 -16.22 5.18
N PHE A 228 8.17 -15.70 6.36
CA PHE A 228 7.30 -14.88 7.19
C PHE A 228 7.81 -13.44 7.12
N TYR A 229 6.93 -12.53 6.71
CA TYR A 229 7.24 -11.12 6.49
C TYR A 229 6.63 -10.29 7.61
N VAL A 230 7.41 -9.37 8.15
CA VAL A 230 6.99 -8.46 9.21
C VAL A 230 7.35 -7.04 8.81
N SER A 231 6.37 -6.14 8.93
CA SER A 231 6.55 -4.69 8.87
C SER A 231 6.19 -4.14 10.23
N THR A 232 7.11 -3.43 10.87
CA THR A 232 6.82 -2.67 12.08
C THR A 232 7.21 -1.22 11.86
N SER A 233 6.26 -0.32 12.06
CA SER A 233 6.47 1.13 12.08
C SER A 233 6.45 1.63 13.51
N TYR A 234 7.49 2.34 13.94
CA TYR A 234 7.49 3.15 15.16
C TYR A 234 7.16 4.58 14.78
N ILE A 235 6.05 5.11 15.29
CA ILE A 235 5.59 6.45 14.97
C ILE A 235 5.58 7.30 16.24
N SER A 236 6.34 8.39 16.22
CA SER A 236 6.36 9.41 17.26
C SER A 236 5.74 10.70 16.70
N PRO A 237 4.42 10.86 16.78
CA PRO A 237 3.76 12.08 16.33
C PRO A 237 4.12 13.25 17.26
N LYS A 238 4.04 14.46 16.70
CA LYS A 238 4.17 15.76 17.37
C LYS A 238 3.02 16.71 17.05
N GLY A 239 2.35 16.52 15.91
CA GLY A 239 1.19 17.29 15.53
C GLY A 239 0.39 16.62 14.43
N ILE A 240 -0.81 17.13 14.19
CA ILE A 240 -1.69 16.71 13.11
C ILE A 240 -2.26 17.96 12.43
N ARG A 241 -2.34 17.92 11.10
CA ARG A 241 -3.12 18.88 10.32
C ARG A 241 -4.17 18.14 9.51
N SER A 242 -5.39 18.65 9.48
CA SER A 242 -6.48 18.02 8.74
C SER A 242 -7.52 19.00 8.21
N LEU A 243 -8.08 18.67 7.06
CA LEU A 243 -9.22 19.36 6.45
C LEU A 243 -10.53 18.65 6.77
N GLU A 244 -11.56 19.43 7.05
CA GLU A 244 -12.95 18.96 7.15
C GLU A 244 -13.54 18.76 5.74
N THR A 245 -13.10 17.70 5.05
CA THR A 245 -13.42 17.45 3.63
C THR A 245 -14.92 17.36 3.36
N GLU A 246 -15.71 16.74 4.24
CA GLU A 246 -17.16 16.66 4.09
C GLU A 246 -17.84 18.04 4.08
N LYS A 247 -17.35 18.99 4.89
CA LYS A 247 -17.82 20.37 4.86
C LYS A 247 -17.33 21.11 3.62
N LEU A 248 -16.07 20.88 3.22
CA LEU A 248 -15.52 21.48 2.02
C LEU A 248 -16.31 21.09 0.77
N LYS A 249 -16.76 19.83 0.63
CA LYS A 249 -17.63 19.37 -0.47
C LYS A 249 -18.91 20.22 -0.61
N TYR A 250 -19.42 20.76 0.50
CA TYR A 250 -20.55 21.69 0.50
C TYR A 250 -20.09 23.11 0.13
N TYR A 251 -19.09 23.64 0.83
CA TYR A 251 -18.67 25.04 0.66
C TYR A 251 -18.07 25.35 -0.71
N VAL A 252 -17.40 24.42 -1.40
CA VAL A 252 -16.86 24.66 -2.75
C VAL A 252 -17.95 24.98 -3.79
N LYS A 253 -19.21 24.61 -3.52
CA LYS A 253 -20.35 24.95 -4.39
C LYS A 253 -20.82 26.38 -4.20
N GLU A 254 -20.73 26.90 -2.97
CA GLU A 254 -21.14 28.26 -2.62
C GLU A 254 -19.99 29.27 -2.81
N TYR A 255 -18.77 28.83 -2.52
CA TYR A 255 -17.52 29.58 -2.59
C TYR A 255 -16.53 28.87 -3.52
N PRO A 256 -16.70 28.95 -4.86
CA PRO A 256 -15.79 28.29 -5.79
C PRO A 256 -14.33 28.71 -5.61
N GLU A 257 -14.06 29.94 -5.16
CA GLU A 257 -12.71 30.45 -4.89
C GLU A 257 -11.97 29.71 -3.76
N LEU A 258 -12.64 28.84 -3.00
CA LEU A 258 -11.97 27.87 -2.12
C LEU A 258 -11.05 26.93 -2.90
N LEU A 259 -11.36 26.71 -4.17
CA LEU A 259 -10.51 25.99 -5.11
C LEU A 259 -9.57 26.98 -5.81
N THR A 260 -8.30 26.58 -5.93
CA THR A 260 -7.30 27.42 -6.62
C THR A 260 -7.73 27.74 -8.05
N HIS A 261 -7.32 28.91 -8.53
CA HIS A 261 -7.58 29.36 -9.90
C HIS A 261 -7.14 28.32 -10.94
N SER A 262 -5.97 27.71 -10.72
CA SER A 262 -5.43 26.66 -11.59
C SER A 262 -6.33 25.43 -11.66
N PHE A 263 -6.86 24.99 -10.52
CA PHE A 263 -7.76 23.84 -10.46
C PHE A 263 -9.12 24.13 -11.09
N ARG A 264 -9.71 25.29 -10.78
CA ARG A 264 -10.98 25.73 -11.39
C ARG A 264 -10.89 25.83 -12.91
N LYS A 265 -9.83 26.43 -13.44
CA LYS A 265 -9.60 26.53 -14.89
C LYS A 265 -9.51 25.16 -15.55
N ALA A 266 -8.84 24.20 -14.91
CA ALA A 266 -8.74 22.83 -15.41
C ALA A 266 -10.11 22.12 -15.41
N ILE A 267 -10.95 22.34 -14.37
CA ILE A 267 -12.34 21.84 -14.35
C ILE A 267 -13.16 22.46 -15.48
N GLU A 268 -13.08 23.79 -15.67
CA GLU A 268 -13.80 24.48 -16.75
C GLU A 268 -13.40 23.96 -18.14
N ASP A 269 -12.11 23.68 -18.35
CA ASP A 269 -11.61 23.09 -19.61
C ASP A 269 -12.18 21.68 -19.83
N LEU A 270 -12.28 20.87 -18.76
CA LEU A 270 -12.95 19.57 -18.81
C LEU A 270 -14.46 19.68 -19.05
N SER A 271 -15.16 20.64 -18.45
CA SER A 271 -16.59 20.87 -18.71
C SER A 271 -16.87 21.19 -20.18
N ARG A 272 -15.92 21.83 -20.88
CA ARG A 272 -16.03 22.08 -22.33
C ARG A 272 -15.76 20.82 -23.17
N HIS A 273 -15.04 19.84 -22.62
CA HIS A 273 -14.58 18.63 -23.31
C HIS A 273 -14.66 17.35 -22.44
N PRO A 274 -15.83 16.98 -21.89
CA PRO A 274 -15.92 15.98 -20.82
C PRO A 274 -15.58 14.54 -21.25
N SER A 275 -15.60 14.26 -22.55
CA SER A 275 -15.23 12.95 -23.12
C SER A 275 -13.82 12.94 -23.75
N ASP A 276 -13.07 14.03 -23.66
CA ASP A 276 -11.71 14.10 -24.19
C ASP A 276 -10.74 13.41 -23.24
N ILE A 277 -10.31 12.20 -23.62
CA ILE A 277 -9.37 11.38 -22.87
C ILE A 277 -8.03 12.12 -22.67
N MET A 278 -7.58 12.92 -23.64
CA MET A 278 -6.32 13.66 -23.51
C MET A 278 -6.42 14.78 -22.48
N ALA A 279 -7.57 15.45 -22.41
CA ALA A 279 -7.82 16.47 -21.40
C ALA A 279 -7.89 15.85 -20.00
N LEU A 280 -8.58 14.72 -19.84
CA LEU A 280 -8.65 13.96 -18.59
C LEU A 280 -7.26 13.44 -18.16
N ASP A 281 -6.48 12.91 -19.10
CA ASP A 281 -5.10 12.47 -18.83
C ASP A 281 -4.21 13.63 -18.42
N SER A 282 -4.33 14.79 -19.08
CA SER A 282 -3.58 15.99 -18.70
C SER A 282 -3.99 16.50 -17.32
N PHE A 283 -5.26 16.38 -16.94
CA PHE A 283 -5.74 16.73 -15.59
C PHE A 283 -5.12 15.81 -14.55
N LEU A 284 -5.17 14.50 -14.75
CA LEU A 284 -4.59 13.52 -13.81
C LEU A 284 -3.07 13.58 -13.74
N VAL A 285 -2.38 13.92 -14.84
CA VAL A 285 -0.92 14.14 -14.81
C VAL A 285 -0.55 15.39 -14.02
N ARG A 286 -1.42 16.40 -13.97
CA ARG A 286 -1.17 17.65 -13.26
C ARG A 286 -1.55 17.55 -11.78
N PHE A 287 -2.73 17.02 -11.49
CA PHE A 287 -3.30 17.00 -10.14
C PHE A 287 -3.28 15.60 -9.50
N GLY A 288 -3.06 14.52 -10.21
CA GLY A 288 -3.18 13.18 -9.64
C GLY A 288 -4.64 12.81 -9.40
N THR A 289 -4.88 11.89 -8.46
CA THR A 289 -6.20 11.27 -8.24
C THR A 289 -6.83 11.65 -6.90
N HIS A 290 -6.03 12.15 -5.95
CA HIS A 290 -6.47 12.40 -4.58
C HIS A 290 -6.01 13.77 -4.09
N VAL A 291 -6.53 14.18 -2.94
CA VAL A 291 -6.09 15.35 -2.17
C VAL A 291 -5.70 14.91 -0.77
N VAL A 292 -4.57 15.40 -0.27
CA VAL A 292 -4.14 15.15 1.11
C VAL A 292 -5.12 15.83 2.05
N GLN A 293 -5.92 15.01 2.72
CA GLN A 293 -6.94 15.44 3.67
C GLN A 293 -6.32 15.70 5.04
N SER A 294 -5.45 14.80 5.51
CA SER A 294 -4.75 14.95 6.78
C SER A 294 -3.32 14.46 6.68
N ALA A 295 -2.48 15.04 7.53
CA ALA A 295 -1.09 14.64 7.72
C ALA A 295 -0.78 14.62 9.22
N THR A 296 -0.35 13.46 9.71
CA THR A 296 0.26 13.33 11.03
C THR A 296 1.75 13.62 10.87
N LEU A 297 2.27 14.48 11.75
CA LEU A 297 3.60 15.07 11.67
C LEU A 297 4.44 14.55 12.82
N GLY A 298 5.65 14.08 12.52
CA GLY A 298 6.50 13.53 13.56
C GLY A 298 7.80 12.95 13.04
N GLY A 299 8.26 11.90 13.70
CA GLY A 299 9.28 11.00 13.17
C GLY A 299 8.74 9.57 13.05
N LYS A 300 9.13 8.89 11.99
CA LYS A 300 8.77 7.49 11.72
C LYS A 300 10.02 6.66 11.49
N LEU A 301 10.01 5.45 11.99
CA LEU A 301 10.97 4.40 11.67
C LEU A 301 10.21 3.18 11.19
N ASP A 302 10.41 2.80 9.94
CA ASP A 302 9.89 1.57 9.35
C ASP A 302 10.99 0.50 9.37
N LEU A 303 10.67 -0.69 9.87
CA LEU A 303 11.54 -1.85 9.87
C LEU A 303 10.79 -3.01 9.21
N HIS A 304 11.29 -3.42 8.05
CA HIS A 304 10.79 -4.54 7.28
C HIS A 304 11.74 -5.72 7.44
N VAL A 305 11.21 -6.90 7.75
CA VAL A 305 11.98 -8.10 8.03
C VAL A 305 11.37 -9.30 7.29
N SER A 306 12.22 -10.11 6.64
CA SER A 306 11.87 -11.41 6.09
C SER A 306 12.68 -12.50 6.78
N VAL A 307 11.98 -13.49 7.32
CA VAL A 307 12.57 -14.65 7.99
C VAL A 307 11.99 -15.93 7.41
N SER A 308 12.72 -17.04 7.50
CA SER A 308 12.14 -18.34 7.16
C SER A 308 11.05 -18.71 8.17
N GLN A 309 9.91 -19.21 7.70
CA GLN A 309 8.84 -19.73 8.58
C GLN A 309 9.33 -20.87 9.48
N GLN A 310 10.37 -21.61 9.06
CA GLN A 310 10.97 -22.68 9.86
C GLN A 310 11.78 -22.18 11.07
N SER A 311 11.91 -20.87 11.23
CA SER A 311 12.64 -20.25 12.36
C SER A 311 11.80 -20.21 13.64
N PHE A 312 10.52 -20.57 13.56
CA PHE A 312 9.57 -20.55 14.67
C PHE A 312 8.98 -21.95 14.85
N ASP A 313 8.75 -22.33 16.11
CA ASP A 313 8.10 -23.60 16.46
C ASP A 313 6.58 -23.43 16.63
N THR A 314 6.10 -22.20 16.84
CA THR A 314 4.69 -21.89 17.12
C THR A 314 4.21 -20.55 16.56
N TYR A 315 2.89 -20.41 16.39
CA TYR A 315 2.25 -19.14 16.00
C TYR A 315 2.41 -18.04 17.07
N GLU A 316 2.45 -18.44 18.35
CA GLU A 316 2.69 -17.50 19.45
C GLU A 316 4.07 -16.84 19.35
N GLU A 317 5.09 -17.61 18.95
CA GLU A 317 6.44 -17.08 18.69
C GLU A 317 6.48 -16.08 17.54
N GLU A 318 5.75 -16.35 16.45
CA GLU A 318 5.65 -15.44 15.31
C GLU A 318 4.98 -14.11 15.69
N GLY A 319 3.90 -14.17 16.48
CA GLY A 319 3.23 -12.99 17.02
C GLY A 319 4.15 -12.19 17.94
N LEU A 320 4.80 -12.86 18.90
CA LEU A 320 5.75 -12.24 19.82
C LEU A 320 6.95 -11.62 19.09
N PHE A 321 7.48 -12.29 18.07
CA PHE A 321 8.54 -11.75 17.23
C PHE A 321 8.07 -10.47 16.53
N SER A 322 6.90 -10.53 15.88
CA SER A 322 6.34 -9.41 15.11
C SER A 322 6.13 -8.17 15.98
N GLU A 323 5.48 -8.33 17.13
CA GLU A 323 5.21 -7.24 18.09
C GLU A 323 6.49 -6.59 18.65
N ASN A 324 7.61 -7.34 18.68
CA ASN A 324 8.84 -6.90 19.32
C ASN A 324 9.98 -6.59 18.34
N THR A 325 9.76 -6.65 17.03
CA THR A 325 10.79 -6.52 15.98
C THR A 325 11.71 -5.31 16.18
N ILE A 326 11.17 -4.10 16.38
CA ILE A 326 11.96 -2.88 16.62
C ILE A 326 12.69 -2.96 17.97
N ALA A 327 12.04 -3.43 19.02
CA ALA A 327 12.65 -3.55 20.34
C ALA A 327 13.81 -4.56 20.36
N LEU A 328 13.68 -5.65 19.59
CA LEU A 328 14.73 -6.63 19.34
C LEU A 328 15.89 -6.01 18.58
N PHE A 329 15.62 -5.32 17.46
CA PHE A 329 16.65 -4.66 16.65
C PHE A 329 17.51 -3.67 17.47
N PHE A 330 16.87 -2.84 18.29
CA PHE A 330 17.57 -1.93 19.20
C PHE A 330 18.07 -2.60 20.49
N LYS A 331 17.99 -3.92 20.64
CA LYS A 331 18.53 -4.65 21.81
C LYS A 331 17.94 -4.17 23.15
N LYS A 332 16.71 -3.63 23.11
CA LYS A 332 15.97 -3.15 24.31
C LYS A 332 15.31 -4.30 25.06
N MET A 333 14.93 -5.34 24.35
CA MET A 333 14.48 -6.60 24.94
C MET A 333 15.70 -7.39 25.42
N LYS A 334 15.76 -7.68 26.72
CA LYS A 334 16.67 -8.72 27.21
C LYS A 334 16.14 -10.05 26.69
N SER A 335 16.95 -10.77 25.91
CA SER A 335 16.68 -12.17 25.54
C SER A 335 16.64 -13.10 26.77
N GLU A 336 16.96 -12.60 27.95
CA GLU A 336 16.92 -13.32 29.23
C GLU A 336 15.51 -13.26 29.83
N GLY A 337 14.60 -14.11 29.33
CA GLY A 337 13.26 -14.28 29.91
C GLY A 337 12.27 -15.03 29.02
N SER A 338 12.44 -14.95 27.70
CA SER A 338 11.73 -15.79 26.73
C SER A 338 12.50 -17.09 26.53
N ASN A 339 11.82 -18.25 26.51
CA ASN A 339 12.43 -19.51 26.08
C ASN A 339 12.81 -19.52 24.58
N TYR A 340 12.52 -18.43 23.85
CA TYR A 340 12.65 -18.30 22.41
C TYR A 340 13.94 -17.58 21.99
N ASN A 341 14.62 -18.12 20.98
CA ASN A 341 15.90 -17.61 20.49
C ASN A 341 15.72 -16.58 19.35
N PHE A 342 14.94 -15.52 19.59
CA PHE A 342 14.66 -14.49 18.57
C PHE A 342 15.90 -13.79 18.03
N LYS A 343 17.01 -13.81 18.78
CA LYS A 343 18.30 -13.31 18.31
C LYS A 343 18.78 -14.07 17.08
N ASP A 344 18.77 -15.40 17.12
CA ASP A 344 19.27 -16.19 16.00
C ASP A 344 18.31 -16.14 14.80
N VAL A 345 17.00 -16.04 15.07
CA VAL A 345 15.98 -15.80 14.03
C VAL A 345 16.23 -14.48 13.30
N PHE A 346 16.39 -13.38 14.05
CA PHE A 346 16.66 -12.06 13.46
C PHE A 346 18.01 -12.03 12.74
N ASN A 347 19.04 -12.71 13.26
CA ASN A 347 20.36 -12.78 12.60
C ASN A 347 20.32 -13.47 11.24
N ALA A 348 19.40 -14.42 11.04
CA ALA A 348 19.20 -15.10 9.76
C ALA A 348 18.23 -14.33 8.83
N ALA A 349 17.67 -13.21 9.30
CA ALA A 349 16.69 -12.43 8.57
C ALA A 349 17.31 -11.50 7.54
N GLU A 350 16.55 -11.25 6.46
CA GLU A 350 16.79 -10.10 5.59
C GLU A 350 15.98 -8.91 6.13
N SER A 351 16.58 -7.73 6.15
CA SER A 351 15.93 -6.56 6.74
C SER A 351 16.22 -5.27 5.99
N ARG A 352 15.28 -4.34 6.09
CA ARG A 352 15.39 -2.97 5.59
C ARG A 352 14.84 -2.02 6.64
N MET A 353 15.52 -0.89 6.82
CA MET A 353 15.05 0.19 7.68
C MET A 353 14.96 1.49 6.88
N ASP A 354 13.84 2.19 7.05
CA ASP A 354 13.64 3.55 6.55
C ASP A 354 13.28 4.46 7.74
N VAL A 355 13.80 5.69 7.74
CA VAL A 355 13.57 6.66 8.81
C VAL A 355 13.24 8.01 8.18
N SER A 356 12.18 8.66 8.67
CA SER A 356 11.79 10.02 8.31
C SER A 356 11.57 10.86 9.56
N GLY A 357 11.82 12.17 9.45
CA GLY A 357 11.67 13.11 10.55
C GLY A 357 12.71 12.96 11.68
N GLY A 358 12.83 14.01 12.48
CA GLY A 358 13.88 14.17 13.48
C GLY A 358 15.27 14.26 12.86
N ARG A 359 16.29 14.06 13.69
CA ARG A 359 17.69 14.07 13.26
C ARG A 359 18.12 12.68 12.78
N ILE A 360 17.81 12.35 11.52
CA ILE A 360 18.09 11.04 10.89
C ILE A 360 19.55 10.59 11.03
N SER A 361 20.51 11.53 11.05
CA SER A 361 21.94 11.23 11.25
C SER A 361 22.27 10.41 12.51
N ILE A 362 21.39 10.41 13.53
CA ILE A 362 21.51 9.58 14.74
C ILE A 362 21.36 8.08 14.41
N LEU A 363 20.53 7.75 13.42
CA LEU A 363 20.20 6.38 13.02
C LEU A 363 20.91 5.93 11.72
N ASN A 364 21.81 6.73 11.16
CA ASN A 364 22.51 6.41 9.89
C ASN A 364 23.10 5.00 9.86
N GLU A 365 23.75 4.57 10.94
CA GLU A 365 24.37 3.23 11.00
C GLU A 365 23.34 2.11 11.05
N ALA A 366 22.16 2.35 11.64
CA ALA A 366 21.04 1.40 11.64
C ALA A 366 20.39 1.30 10.25
N VAL A 367 20.24 2.42 9.55
CA VAL A 367 19.66 2.47 8.20
C VAL A 367 20.59 1.84 7.15
N ILE A 368 21.89 2.12 7.22
CA ILE A 368 22.89 1.60 6.26
C ILE A 368 23.07 0.08 6.41
N ASN A 369 23.00 -0.43 7.64
CA ASN A 369 23.17 -1.85 7.93
C ASN A 369 22.16 -2.29 9.00
N PRO A 370 20.92 -2.62 8.60
CA PRO A 370 19.84 -3.04 9.50
C PRO A 370 20.00 -4.47 10.05
N ASP A 371 21.23 -4.94 10.24
CA ASP A 371 21.55 -6.23 10.87
C ASP A 371 21.48 -6.13 12.41
N PHE A 372 20.85 -7.11 13.06
CA PHE A 372 20.81 -7.23 14.53
C PHE A 372 22.21 -7.22 15.18
N ASN A 373 23.20 -7.84 14.54
CA ASN A 373 24.58 -7.89 15.01
C ASN A 373 25.36 -6.59 14.78
N ASN A 374 24.74 -5.56 14.21
CA ASN A 374 25.39 -4.27 14.03
C ASN A 374 25.82 -3.70 15.40
N ALA A 375 27.12 -3.74 15.66
CA ALA A 375 27.72 -3.30 16.93
C ALA A 375 27.58 -1.79 17.17
N ARG A 376 27.28 -1.01 16.12
CA ARG A 376 27.06 0.43 16.22
C ARG A 376 25.64 0.78 16.65
N VAL A 377 24.69 -0.16 16.54
CA VAL A 377 23.33 0.02 17.02
C VAL A 377 23.27 -0.26 18.53
N GLN A 378 23.05 0.80 19.31
CA GLN A 378 22.96 0.76 20.77
C GLN A 378 21.52 0.99 21.25
N PRO A 379 21.12 0.46 22.43
CA PRO A 379 19.74 0.57 22.93
C PRO A 379 19.20 1.99 23.07
N GLU A 380 20.07 2.96 23.31
CA GLU A 380 19.69 4.35 23.53
C GLU A 380 19.43 5.12 22.22
N LEU A 381 19.86 4.61 21.07
CA LEU A 381 19.79 5.35 19.79
C LEU A 381 18.36 5.73 19.41
N LEU A 382 17.41 4.81 19.58
CA LEU A 382 16.00 5.07 19.27
C LEU A 382 15.46 6.23 20.13
N ALA A 383 15.79 6.26 21.43
CA ALA A 383 15.35 7.33 22.32
C ALA A 383 16.06 8.67 22.02
N GLN A 384 17.33 8.64 21.60
CA GLN A 384 18.05 9.84 21.19
C GLN A 384 17.44 10.45 19.93
N TRP A 385 17.14 9.63 18.91
CA TRP A 385 16.46 10.10 17.71
C TRP A 385 15.05 10.63 18.02
N GLU A 386 14.26 9.92 18.82
CA GLU A 386 12.93 10.37 19.25
C GLU A 386 12.98 11.74 19.93
N SER A 387 13.94 11.95 20.85
CA SER A 387 14.11 13.22 21.55
C SER A 387 14.57 14.38 20.65
N SER A 388 15.03 14.06 19.43
CA SER A 388 15.46 15.07 18.45
C SER A 388 14.32 15.62 17.60
N ILE A 389 13.13 15.02 17.65
CA ILE A 389 11.97 15.43 16.86
C ILE A 389 11.38 16.70 17.46
N GLN A 390 11.36 17.78 16.68
CA GLN A 390 10.92 19.12 17.04
C GLN A 390 9.82 19.60 16.11
N TYR A 391 8.71 20.03 16.71
CA TYR A 391 7.56 20.62 16.05
C TYR A 391 7.08 21.83 16.84
N ASP A 392 6.93 22.93 16.13
CA ASP A 392 6.40 24.21 16.56
C ASP A 392 5.52 24.75 15.43
N GLU A 393 4.23 24.93 15.72
CA GLU A 393 3.26 25.42 14.75
C GLU A 393 3.54 26.86 14.30
N ASP A 394 4.14 27.66 15.18
CA ASP A 394 4.40 29.09 14.94
C ASP A 394 5.79 29.30 14.30
N ASN A 395 6.65 28.27 14.28
CA ASN A 395 8.02 28.35 13.79
C ASN A 395 8.44 27.12 12.96
N TYR A 396 7.90 27.03 11.74
CA TYR A 396 8.20 25.96 10.79
C TYR A 396 9.69 25.81 10.46
N ALA A 397 10.48 26.90 10.47
CA ALA A 397 11.89 26.84 10.14
C ALA A 397 12.73 26.07 11.18
N GLY A 398 12.25 25.95 12.41
CA GLY A 398 12.86 25.13 13.46
C GLY A 398 12.42 23.68 13.45
N ASN A 399 11.39 23.35 12.66
CA ASN A 399 10.82 22.01 12.65
C ASN A 399 11.70 21.05 11.86
N ASN A 400 11.76 19.82 12.35
CA ASN A 400 12.37 18.70 11.63
C ASN A 400 11.43 17.50 11.57
N VAL A 401 10.12 17.74 11.71
CA VAL A 401 9.10 16.72 11.47
C VAL A 401 8.88 16.49 9.99
N GLU A 402 8.47 15.28 9.65
CA GLU A 402 7.96 14.91 8.33
C GLU A 402 6.55 14.33 8.47
N MET A 403 5.87 14.11 7.34
CA MET A 403 4.64 13.31 7.33
C MET A 403 4.97 11.87 7.74
N VAL A 404 4.32 11.38 8.78
CA VAL A 404 4.51 10.01 9.31
C VAL A 404 3.28 9.13 9.11
N ASP A 405 2.13 9.77 8.97
CA ASP A 405 0.90 9.16 8.47
C ASP A 405 0.11 10.20 7.67
N MET A 406 -0.76 9.76 6.78
CA MET A 406 -1.60 10.66 5.98
C MET A 406 -2.90 9.98 5.59
N ALA A 407 -3.96 10.76 5.49
CA ALA A 407 -5.20 10.34 4.84
C ALA A 407 -5.44 11.20 3.60
N VAL A 408 -6.02 10.59 2.57
CA VAL A 408 -6.34 11.26 1.31
C VAL A 408 -7.81 11.08 0.97
N CYS A 409 -8.41 12.09 0.33
CA CYS A 409 -9.77 11.98 -0.22
C CYS A 409 -9.72 12.02 -1.76
N PRO A 410 -10.67 11.39 -2.46
CA PRO A 410 -10.71 11.44 -3.92
C PRO A 410 -10.84 12.87 -4.45
N ILE A 411 -10.09 13.21 -5.50
CA ILE A 411 -10.08 14.58 -6.03
C ILE A 411 -11.41 14.99 -6.65
N TRP A 412 -12.17 14.02 -7.16
CA TRP A 412 -13.48 14.26 -7.80
C TRP A 412 -14.56 14.67 -6.79
N ASP A 413 -14.40 14.39 -5.50
CA ASP A 413 -15.34 14.84 -4.48
C ASP A 413 -15.37 16.37 -4.33
N LEU A 414 -14.27 17.04 -4.69
CA LEU A 414 -14.13 18.49 -4.62
C LEU A 414 -14.55 19.19 -5.91
N ILE A 415 -14.91 18.45 -6.97
CA ILE A 415 -15.34 19.01 -8.26
C ILE A 415 -16.84 19.37 -8.16
N PRO A 416 -17.24 20.65 -8.28
CA PRO A 416 -18.64 21.03 -8.13
C PRO A 416 -19.57 20.52 -9.24
N ASP A 417 -19.05 20.33 -10.45
CA ASP A 417 -19.77 19.81 -11.61
C ASP A 417 -19.84 18.26 -11.56
N PRO A 418 -21.03 17.66 -11.34
CA PRO A 418 -21.16 16.21 -11.18
C PRO A 418 -20.77 15.39 -12.41
N GLU A 419 -20.95 15.94 -13.62
CA GLU A 419 -20.61 15.22 -14.86
C GLU A 419 -19.10 15.18 -15.08
N VAL A 420 -18.40 16.29 -14.77
CA VAL A 420 -16.93 16.32 -14.79
C VAL A 420 -16.37 15.44 -13.68
N ALA A 421 -16.91 15.52 -12.46
CA ALA A 421 -16.50 14.67 -11.33
C ALA A 421 -16.55 13.19 -11.70
N LYS A 422 -17.67 12.73 -12.26
CA LYS A 422 -17.86 11.34 -12.72
C LYS A 422 -16.90 10.95 -13.86
N SER A 423 -16.59 11.87 -14.75
CA SER A 423 -15.65 11.62 -15.86
C SER A 423 -14.22 11.43 -15.35
N VAL A 424 -13.80 12.25 -14.37
CA VAL A 424 -12.50 12.13 -13.67
C VAL A 424 -12.44 10.84 -12.87
N GLU A 425 -13.47 10.53 -12.08
CA GLU A 425 -13.61 9.28 -11.32
C GLU A 425 -13.46 8.06 -12.26
N THR A 426 -14.25 7.99 -13.32
CA THR A 426 -14.22 6.88 -14.28
C THR A 426 -12.83 6.71 -14.90
N ARG A 427 -12.14 7.81 -15.21
CA ARG A 427 -10.79 7.75 -15.78
C ARG A 427 -9.73 7.33 -14.76
N ALA A 428 -9.81 7.80 -13.52
CA ALA A 428 -8.90 7.48 -12.45
C ALA A 428 -9.00 6.01 -12.00
N VAL A 429 -10.24 5.53 -11.85
CA VAL A 429 -10.59 4.20 -11.32
C VAL A 429 -10.44 3.09 -12.38
N GLY A 430 -10.58 3.41 -13.66
CA GLY A 430 -10.77 2.45 -14.75
C GLY A 430 -9.59 1.55 -15.15
N THR A 431 -8.71 1.09 -14.25
CA THR A 431 -7.64 0.15 -14.65
C THR A 431 -7.28 -0.88 -13.58
N ALA A 432 -7.98 -2.01 -13.56
CA ALA A 432 -7.55 -3.25 -12.90
C ALA A 432 -6.27 -3.87 -13.54
N SER A 433 -5.89 -3.46 -14.76
CA SER A 433 -4.70 -3.95 -15.50
C SER A 433 -3.35 -3.49 -14.92
N ARG A 434 -3.39 -2.74 -13.82
CA ARG A 434 -2.28 -1.95 -13.28
C ARG A 434 -1.58 -2.63 -12.08
N LEU A 435 -2.23 -3.60 -11.45
CA LEU A 435 -1.69 -4.41 -10.35
C LEU A 435 -0.86 -5.59 -10.83
N SER A 436 -1.19 -6.15 -12.01
CA SER A 436 -0.35 -7.15 -12.66
C SER A 436 1.07 -6.64 -12.95
N GLU A 437 1.26 -5.33 -13.08
CA GLU A 437 2.57 -4.70 -13.24
C GLU A 437 3.39 -4.66 -11.95
N VAL A 438 2.74 -4.75 -10.78
CA VAL A 438 3.39 -4.69 -9.46
C VAL A 438 3.77 -6.08 -8.99
N PHE A 439 2.79 -6.98 -8.95
CA PHE A 439 2.97 -8.33 -8.43
C PHE A 439 3.64 -9.28 -9.42
N GLY A 440 3.73 -8.90 -10.69
CA GLY A 440 4.15 -9.79 -11.76
C GLY A 440 3.13 -10.90 -12.05
N PHE A 441 3.23 -11.51 -13.23
CA PHE A 441 2.25 -12.46 -13.74
C PHE A 441 2.05 -13.71 -12.85
N ASN A 442 3.11 -14.13 -12.14
CA ASN A 442 3.10 -15.34 -11.32
C ASN A 442 2.42 -15.16 -9.95
N HIS A 443 2.21 -13.91 -9.50
CA HIS A 443 1.57 -13.62 -8.22
C HIS A 443 0.22 -12.93 -8.40
N PHE A 444 -0.03 -12.29 -9.55
CA PHE A 444 -1.29 -11.61 -9.83
C PHE A 444 -2.33 -12.47 -10.57
N ALA A 445 -3.49 -12.70 -9.99
CA ALA A 445 -4.66 -13.23 -10.69
C ALA A 445 -5.95 -12.66 -10.11
N ASN A 446 -6.82 -12.17 -11.01
CA ASN A 446 -8.20 -11.83 -10.68
C ASN A 446 -9.12 -12.90 -11.24
N ALA A 447 -9.68 -13.73 -10.39
CA ALA A 447 -10.53 -14.84 -10.79
C ALA A 447 -11.72 -14.98 -9.84
N PHE A 448 -12.84 -15.50 -10.33
CA PHE A 448 -13.94 -15.89 -9.46
C PHE A 448 -14.33 -17.35 -9.70
N PHE A 449 -14.69 -18.05 -8.63
CA PHE A 449 -15.13 -19.44 -8.71
C PHE A 449 -16.11 -19.78 -7.58
N PRO A 450 -16.92 -20.86 -7.72
CA PRO A 450 -17.84 -21.30 -6.67
C PRO A 450 -17.12 -21.60 -5.35
N THR A 451 -17.84 -21.44 -4.22
CA THR A 451 -17.30 -21.77 -2.89
C THR A 451 -17.17 -23.27 -2.61
N SER A 452 -17.88 -24.08 -3.38
CA SER A 452 -17.85 -25.55 -3.33
C SER A 452 -18.23 -26.13 -4.69
N PHE A 453 -17.91 -27.41 -4.91
CA PHE A 453 -18.16 -28.09 -6.17
C PHE A 453 -18.90 -29.41 -5.95
N ASP A 454 -20.17 -29.46 -6.37
CA ASP A 454 -20.96 -30.71 -6.35
C ASP A 454 -20.54 -31.67 -7.46
N THR A 455 -20.14 -31.15 -8.61
CA THR A 455 -19.64 -31.94 -9.74
C THR A 455 -18.63 -31.11 -10.51
N VAL A 456 -17.52 -31.73 -10.89
CA VAL A 456 -16.52 -31.13 -11.78
C VAL A 456 -16.41 -31.96 -13.04
N GLN A 457 -16.53 -31.28 -14.17
CA GLN A 457 -16.34 -31.83 -15.51
C GLN A 457 -15.15 -31.12 -16.16
N CYS A 458 -14.18 -31.90 -16.64
CA CYS A 458 -13.02 -31.37 -17.34
C CYS A 458 -12.45 -32.39 -18.33
N LYS A 459 -11.71 -31.89 -19.31
CA LYS A 459 -11.01 -32.74 -20.29
C LYS A 459 -9.55 -32.91 -19.88
N MET A 460 -9.19 -34.12 -19.47
CA MET A 460 -7.84 -34.49 -19.03
C MET A 460 -7.27 -35.53 -19.98
N GLY A 461 -6.09 -35.27 -20.54
CA GLY A 461 -5.44 -36.13 -21.54
C GLY A 461 -6.31 -36.44 -22.75
N GLY A 462 -7.10 -35.47 -23.19
CA GLY A 462 -8.00 -35.61 -24.33
C GLY A 462 -9.32 -36.31 -24.02
N LYS A 463 -9.55 -36.79 -22.79
CA LYS A 463 -10.77 -37.50 -22.37
C LYS A 463 -11.64 -36.66 -21.44
N GLU A 464 -12.94 -36.62 -21.71
CA GLU A 464 -13.92 -36.04 -20.80
C GLU A 464 -14.00 -36.87 -19.51
N THR A 465 -13.85 -36.19 -18.38
CA THR A 465 -13.90 -36.79 -17.04
C THR A 465 -14.87 -35.99 -16.18
N SER A 466 -15.78 -36.69 -15.51
CA SER A 466 -16.79 -36.11 -14.61
C SER A 466 -16.72 -36.81 -13.26
N VAL A 467 -16.65 -36.04 -12.17
CA VAL A 467 -16.62 -36.59 -10.80
C VAL A 467 -17.60 -35.82 -9.94
N GLU A 468 -18.43 -36.58 -9.23
CA GLU A 468 -19.34 -36.05 -8.22
C GLU A 468 -18.59 -35.86 -6.90
N THR A 469 -18.79 -34.71 -6.27
CA THR A 469 -18.22 -34.32 -4.96
C THR A 469 -16.70 -34.56 -4.84
N PRO A 470 -15.88 -34.01 -5.76
CA PRO A 470 -14.44 -34.19 -5.73
C PRO A 470 -13.82 -33.63 -4.44
N TYR A 471 -12.80 -34.30 -3.91
CA TYR A 471 -12.11 -33.83 -2.70
C TYR A 471 -11.09 -32.73 -2.96
N VAL A 472 -10.46 -32.73 -4.13
CA VAL A 472 -9.48 -31.72 -4.50
C VAL A 472 -9.81 -31.22 -5.91
N VAL A 473 -9.97 -29.92 -6.03
CA VAL A 473 -10.27 -29.22 -7.28
C VAL A 473 -9.26 -28.11 -7.46
N ASN A 474 -8.46 -28.21 -8.51
CA ASN A 474 -7.54 -27.14 -8.88
C ASN A 474 -8.28 -26.13 -9.77
N ILE A 475 -8.02 -24.85 -9.56
CA ILE A 475 -8.64 -23.74 -10.29
C ILE A 475 -7.62 -23.16 -11.25
N ILE A 476 -7.96 -23.15 -12.55
CA ILE A 476 -7.14 -22.52 -13.59
C ILE A 476 -7.80 -21.23 -14.06
N SER A 477 -7.02 -20.17 -14.11
CA SER A 477 -7.40 -18.90 -14.72
C SER A 477 -6.16 -18.21 -15.28
N ALA A 478 -6.33 -17.32 -16.25
CA ALA A 478 -5.22 -16.65 -16.94
C ALA A 478 -4.11 -17.59 -17.45
N GLY A 479 -4.41 -18.86 -17.69
CA GLY A 479 -3.43 -19.85 -18.11
C GLY A 479 -2.43 -20.29 -17.04
N ARG A 480 -2.87 -20.41 -15.80
CA ARG A 480 -2.11 -21.02 -14.71
C ARG A 480 -3.04 -21.52 -13.61
N TYR A 481 -2.51 -22.37 -12.73
CA TYR A 481 -3.18 -22.67 -11.47
C TYR A 481 -3.16 -21.41 -10.57
N VAL A 482 -4.32 -21.05 -10.03
CA VAL A 482 -4.50 -19.84 -9.21
C VAL A 482 -5.00 -20.14 -7.80
N ALA A 483 -5.65 -21.30 -7.61
CA ALA A 483 -6.10 -21.77 -6.30
C ALA A 483 -6.36 -23.29 -6.34
N THR A 484 -6.44 -23.91 -5.17
CA THR A 484 -6.90 -25.29 -4.99
C THR A 484 -7.98 -25.32 -3.91
N VAL A 485 -9.15 -25.87 -4.25
CA VAL A 485 -10.26 -26.08 -3.33
C VAL A 485 -10.21 -27.52 -2.82
N CYS A 486 -10.03 -27.64 -1.51
CA CYS A 486 -9.97 -28.91 -0.79
C CYS A 486 -11.25 -29.09 0.02
N ARG A 487 -11.95 -30.19 -0.22
CA ARG A 487 -12.92 -30.72 0.73
C ARG A 487 -12.14 -31.52 1.77
N GLU A 488 -12.11 -31.02 2.99
CA GLU A 488 -11.24 -31.55 4.03
C GLU A 488 -11.88 -31.47 5.42
N TRP A 489 -11.27 -32.17 6.37
CA TRP A 489 -11.68 -32.16 7.76
C TRP A 489 -10.93 -31.04 8.51
N VAL A 490 -11.67 -30.02 8.95
CA VAL A 490 -11.18 -28.88 9.73
C VAL A 490 -11.95 -28.86 11.07
N PRO A 491 -11.44 -29.53 12.11
CA PRO A 491 -12.17 -29.75 13.36
C PRO A 491 -12.53 -28.47 14.13
N GLU A 492 -11.84 -27.36 13.87
CA GLU A 492 -12.09 -26.03 14.41
C GLU A 492 -13.35 -25.38 13.81
N ILE A 493 -13.80 -25.84 12.63
CA ILE A 493 -15.05 -25.40 12.00
C ILE A 493 -16.15 -26.44 12.22
N SER A 494 -15.87 -27.71 11.93
CA SER A 494 -16.81 -28.81 12.09
C SER A 494 -16.08 -30.12 12.33
N LYS A 495 -16.48 -30.84 13.39
CA LYS A 495 -15.96 -32.18 13.68
C LYS A 495 -16.69 -33.28 12.90
N ASP A 496 -17.92 -33.00 12.48
CA ASP A 496 -18.85 -34.00 11.93
C ASP A 496 -19.05 -33.87 10.40
N GLU A 497 -18.64 -32.75 9.81
CA GLU A 497 -18.80 -32.50 8.38
C GLU A 497 -17.48 -32.01 7.76
N ALA A 498 -17.21 -32.46 6.53
CA ALA A 498 -16.10 -31.96 5.74
C ALA A 498 -16.47 -30.59 5.17
N VAL A 499 -15.53 -29.66 5.22
CA VAL A 499 -15.71 -28.29 4.73
C VAL A 499 -14.89 -28.07 3.46
N SER A 500 -15.31 -27.11 2.63
CA SER A 500 -14.57 -26.72 1.42
C SER A 500 -13.71 -25.51 1.72
N VAL A 501 -12.39 -25.68 1.67
CA VAL A 501 -11.40 -24.62 1.87
C VAL A 501 -10.67 -24.36 0.56
N ALA A 502 -10.69 -23.11 0.09
CA ALA A 502 -9.89 -22.67 -1.04
C ALA A 502 -8.54 -22.13 -0.54
N TYR A 503 -7.44 -22.61 -1.12
CA TYR A 503 -6.08 -22.11 -0.87
C TYR A 503 -5.54 -21.44 -2.14
N PRO A 504 -4.97 -20.23 -2.06
CA PRO A 504 -4.39 -19.56 -3.22
C PRO A 504 -3.06 -20.21 -3.66
N ILE A 505 -2.71 -20.06 -4.93
CA ILE A 505 -1.44 -20.51 -5.50
C ILE A 505 -0.62 -19.31 -5.97
N TYR A 506 0.56 -19.12 -5.36
CA TYR A 506 1.49 -18.04 -5.65
C TYR A 506 2.82 -18.59 -6.14
N GLY A 507 3.39 -18.04 -7.22
CA GLY A 507 4.70 -18.50 -7.68
C GLY A 507 4.74 -19.99 -8.04
N ARG A 508 3.58 -20.58 -8.37
CA ARG A 508 3.33 -22.02 -8.57
C ARG A 508 3.32 -22.89 -7.30
N THR A 509 3.46 -22.33 -6.11
CA THR A 509 3.34 -23.07 -4.86
C THR A 509 2.03 -22.73 -4.16
N MET A 510 1.43 -23.70 -3.48
CA MET A 510 0.21 -23.45 -2.72
C MET A 510 0.54 -22.71 -1.41
N ASP A 511 -0.27 -21.73 -1.06
CA ASP A 511 -0.19 -21.06 0.23
C ASP A 511 -1.21 -21.67 1.21
N TRP A 512 -0.68 -22.40 2.18
CA TRP A 512 -1.42 -23.09 3.21
C TRP A 512 -2.01 -22.16 4.27
N THR A 513 -1.56 -20.92 4.34
CA THR A 513 -1.96 -19.93 5.35
C THR A 513 -3.04 -18.97 4.85
N GLY A 514 -3.13 -18.78 3.53
CA GLY A 514 -4.13 -17.91 2.87
C GLY A 514 -5.51 -18.53 2.64
N GLY A 515 -5.85 -19.63 3.32
CA GLY A 515 -7.08 -20.38 3.06
C GLY A 515 -8.38 -19.63 3.42
N LEU A 516 -9.46 -19.91 2.69
CA LEU A 516 -10.78 -19.34 2.90
C LEU A 516 -11.88 -20.39 2.75
N CYS A 517 -12.80 -20.42 3.72
CA CYS A 517 -13.90 -21.37 3.80
C CYS A 517 -15.23 -20.64 4.00
N VAL A 518 -16.30 -21.11 3.35
CA VAL A 518 -17.68 -20.68 3.65
C VAL A 518 -18.44 -21.87 4.18
N TYR A 519 -18.97 -21.76 5.40
CA TYR A 519 -19.72 -22.81 6.07
C TYR A 519 -20.88 -22.23 6.87
N GLN A 520 -22.07 -22.80 6.71
CA GLN A 520 -23.31 -22.39 7.38
C GLN A 520 -23.59 -20.87 7.31
N GLY A 521 -23.35 -20.26 6.13
CA GLY A 521 -23.60 -18.83 5.89
C GLY A 521 -22.57 -17.89 6.50
N ARG A 522 -21.44 -18.40 7.02
CA ARG A 522 -20.32 -17.61 7.54
C ARG A 522 -19.04 -17.92 6.78
N ALA A 523 -18.16 -16.94 6.70
CA ALA A 523 -16.82 -17.09 6.12
C ALA A 523 -15.76 -17.20 7.23
N TYR A 524 -14.75 -18.02 6.97
CA TYR A 524 -13.64 -18.29 7.89
C TYR A 524 -12.32 -18.27 7.12
N ARG A 525 -11.32 -17.53 7.63
CA ARG A 525 -9.92 -17.72 7.25
C ARG A 525 -9.44 -19.03 7.86
N VAL A 526 -8.76 -19.84 7.07
CA VAL A 526 -8.25 -21.15 7.48
C VAL A 526 -6.78 -21.21 7.11
N ALA A 527 -5.90 -21.20 8.10
CA ALA A 527 -4.48 -21.39 7.92
C ALA A 527 -4.07 -22.77 8.45
N TRP A 528 -3.32 -23.53 7.67
CA TRP A 528 -2.60 -24.71 8.16
C TRP A 528 -1.16 -24.31 8.43
N HIS A 529 -0.77 -24.28 9.71
CA HIS A 529 0.54 -23.81 10.14
C HIS A 529 0.96 -24.49 11.45
N HIS A 530 2.25 -24.80 11.60
CA HIS A 530 2.78 -25.52 12.78
C HIS A 530 2.00 -26.80 13.14
N GLY A 531 1.57 -27.53 12.10
CA GLY A 531 0.84 -28.79 12.24
C GLY A 531 -0.57 -28.66 12.83
N ARG A 532 -1.17 -27.47 12.79
CA ARG A 532 -2.53 -27.18 13.26
C ARG A 532 -3.28 -26.24 12.32
N PHE A 533 -4.60 -26.28 12.39
CA PHE A 533 -5.48 -25.29 11.79
C PHE A 533 -5.64 -24.10 12.73
N VAL A 534 -5.47 -22.90 12.19
CA VAL A 534 -5.84 -21.63 12.82
C VAL A 534 -7.01 -21.06 12.03
N VAL A 535 -8.15 -20.87 12.71
CA VAL A 535 -9.40 -20.46 12.08
C VAL A 535 -9.89 -19.15 12.68
N THR A 536 -10.08 -18.15 11.82
CA THR A 536 -10.54 -16.81 12.21
C THR A 536 -11.80 -16.45 11.43
N PRO A 537 -12.91 -16.05 12.08
CA PRO A 537 -14.12 -15.62 11.37
C PRO A 537 -13.86 -14.36 10.55
N VAL A 538 -14.49 -14.28 9.38
CA VAL A 538 -14.48 -13.08 8.51
C VAL A 538 -15.79 -12.33 8.73
N PRO A 539 -15.77 -10.99 8.91
CA PRO A 539 -16.98 -10.20 9.17
C PRO A 539 -17.93 -10.13 7.95
N ASP A 540 -17.39 -10.25 6.73
CA ASP A 540 -18.14 -10.08 5.49
C ASP A 540 -19.13 -11.21 5.22
N LEU A 541 -20.31 -10.84 4.73
CA LEU A 541 -21.33 -11.80 4.32
C LEU A 541 -20.94 -12.46 2.99
N PRO A 542 -20.98 -13.81 2.90
CA PRO A 542 -20.65 -14.52 1.67
C PRO A 542 -21.63 -14.24 0.53
N SER A 543 -21.11 -13.91 -0.64
CA SER A 543 -21.88 -13.73 -1.88
C SER A 543 -22.23 -15.04 -2.61
N GLY A 544 -21.69 -16.17 -2.15
CA GLY A 544 -21.82 -17.49 -2.80
C GLY A 544 -20.71 -17.81 -3.80
N LYS A 545 -19.71 -16.94 -3.96
CA LYS A 545 -18.49 -17.17 -4.74
C LYS A 545 -17.25 -16.77 -3.95
N PHE A 546 -16.12 -17.37 -4.30
CA PHE A 546 -14.82 -16.84 -3.95
C PHE A 546 -14.34 -15.90 -5.05
N TYR A 547 -13.74 -14.80 -4.62
CA TYR A 547 -13.06 -13.83 -5.46
C TYR A 547 -11.59 -13.87 -5.08
N LEU A 548 -10.74 -14.17 -6.06
CA LEU A 548 -9.30 -14.01 -5.94
C LEU A 548 -8.99 -12.60 -6.46
N THR A 549 -8.62 -11.68 -5.58
CA THR A 549 -8.30 -10.28 -5.90
C THR A 549 -6.81 -10.08 -5.70
N ALA A 550 -6.06 -9.86 -6.80
CA ALA A 550 -4.60 -9.73 -6.77
C ALA A 550 -3.86 -10.87 -6.05
N GLY A 551 -4.47 -12.07 -5.99
CA GLY A 551 -3.92 -13.24 -5.33
C GLY A 551 -4.49 -13.53 -3.94
N ARG A 552 -5.17 -12.58 -3.28
CA ARG A 552 -5.87 -12.81 -2.00
C ARG A 552 -7.29 -13.32 -2.22
N LEU A 553 -7.72 -14.30 -1.43
CA LEU A 553 -9.09 -14.81 -1.48
C LEU A 553 -10.06 -13.95 -0.65
N GLU A 554 -11.24 -13.67 -1.18
CA GLU A 554 -12.30 -12.86 -0.59
C GLU A 554 -13.68 -13.46 -0.88
N VAL A 555 -14.69 -13.10 -0.08
CA VAL A 555 -16.08 -13.56 -0.25
C VAL A 555 -17.00 -12.54 -0.93
N GLN A 556 -16.46 -11.37 -1.24
CA GLN A 556 -17.12 -10.30 -1.99
C GLN A 556 -16.22 -9.87 -3.15
N SER A 557 -16.84 -9.35 -4.22
CA SER A 557 -16.10 -8.71 -5.28
C SER A 557 -15.65 -7.32 -4.86
N THR A 558 -14.44 -6.96 -5.21
CA THR A 558 -13.94 -5.59 -5.20
C THR A 558 -14.56 -4.82 -6.36
N GLU A 559 -15.05 -3.60 -6.10
CA GLU A 559 -15.52 -2.69 -7.12
C GLU A 559 -14.40 -2.39 -8.13
N ASN A 560 -14.79 -2.13 -9.38
CA ASN A 560 -13.86 -1.76 -10.46
C ASN A 560 -12.79 -2.82 -10.82
N THR A 561 -12.89 -4.02 -10.23
CA THR A 561 -12.02 -5.15 -10.55
C THR A 561 -12.65 -6.05 -11.62
N VAL A 562 -11.91 -6.27 -12.71
CA VAL A 562 -12.31 -7.23 -13.76
C VAL A 562 -11.81 -8.62 -13.37
N TYR A 563 -12.74 -9.50 -13.04
CA TYR A 563 -12.45 -10.89 -12.73
C TYR A 563 -12.53 -11.77 -13.98
N GLN A 564 -11.51 -12.60 -14.17
CA GLN A 564 -11.47 -13.57 -15.25
C GLN A 564 -12.28 -14.81 -14.90
N LYS A 565 -12.80 -15.47 -15.94
CA LYS A 565 -13.43 -16.77 -15.78
C LYS A 565 -12.39 -17.77 -15.26
N ALA A 566 -12.77 -18.50 -14.22
CA ALA A 566 -11.98 -19.60 -13.69
C ALA A 566 -12.56 -20.93 -14.15
N TYR A 567 -11.71 -21.93 -14.26
CA TYR A 567 -12.07 -23.24 -14.76
C TYR A 567 -11.61 -24.32 -13.77
N PRO A 568 -12.54 -25.11 -13.19
CA PRO A 568 -12.20 -26.16 -12.24
C PRO A 568 -11.67 -27.41 -12.95
N VAL A 569 -10.64 -28.03 -12.39
CA VAL A 569 -10.07 -29.30 -12.83
C VAL A 569 -9.87 -30.20 -11.63
N LEU A 570 -10.02 -31.50 -11.85
CA LEU A 570 -9.82 -32.48 -10.81
C LEU A 570 -8.36 -32.50 -10.37
N GLY A 571 -8.11 -32.46 -9.05
CA GLY A 571 -6.76 -32.60 -8.49
C GLY A 571 -6.30 -34.04 -8.60
N TYR A 572 -5.81 -34.44 -9.76
CA TYR A 572 -5.40 -35.81 -10.08
C TYR A 572 -3.91 -35.85 -10.45
N GLU A 573 -3.28 -37.00 -10.22
CA GLU A 573 -1.88 -37.27 -10.56
C GLU A 573 -1.75 -38.54 -11.40
N TRP A 574 -0.70 -38.60 -12.24
CA TRP A 574 -0.57 -39.61 -13.30
C TRP A 574 0.86 -40.21 -13.39
N PRO A 575 1.29 -41.01 -12.40
CA PRO A 575 2.64 -41.60 -12.36
C PRO A 575 3.05 -42.24 -13.70
N GLY A 576 4.16 -41.75 -14.26
CA GLY A 576 4.75 -42.25 -15.50
C GLY A 576 3.85 -42.19 -16.74
N SER A 577 2.93 -41.23 -16.82
CA SER A 577 1.97 -41.10 -17.95
C SER A 577 2.39 -40.08 -19.00
N ILE A 578 3.39 -39.25 -18.73
CA ILE A 578 3.92 -38.27 -19.68
C ILE A 578 5.14 -38.88 -20.38
N GLY A 579 4.99 -39.16 -21.67
CA GLY A 579 6.10 -39.58 -22.53
C GLY A 579 7.15 -38.48 -22.68
N ILE A 580 8.35 -38.85 -23.14
CA ILE A 580 9.48 -37.92 -23.34
C ILE A 580 9.13 -36.79 -24.33
N ASP A 581 8.12 -37.01 -25.17
CA ASP A 581 7.57 -36.07 -26.15
C ASP A 581 6.37 -35.25 -25.63
N GLY A 582 6.05 -35.36 -24.33
CA GLY A 582 4.90 -34.68 -23.72
C GLY A 582 3.55 -35.37 -23.99
N THR A 583 3.52 -36.53 -24.64
CA THR A 583 2.28 -37.25 -24.93
C THR A 583 1.80 -38.07 -23.74
N LEU A 584 0.48 -38.12 -23.54
CA LEU A 584 -0.12 -38.89 -22.45
C LEU A 584 -0.35 -40.34 -22.88
N THR A 585 0.36 -41.28 -22.24
CA THR A 585 0.36 -42.71 -22.62
C THR A 585 -0.77 -43.52 -21.97
N GLY A 586 -1.72 -42.87 -21.30
CA GLY A 586 -2.98 -43.48 -20.87
C GLY A 586 -2.92 -44.45 -19.68
N LYS A 587 -2.00 -44.29 -18.73
CA LYS A 587 -2.08 -45.01 -17.45
C LYS A 587 -3.20 -44.43 -16.56
N TYR A 588 -3.51 -45.15 -15.47
CA TYR A 588 -4.48 -44.78 -14.44
C TYR A 588 -4.19 -43.38 -13.86
N TYR A 589 -5.24 -42.59 -13.65
CA TYR A 589 -5.19 -41.36 -12.87
C TYR A 589 -5.56 -41.65 -11.41
N TYR A 590 -4.92 -40.96 -10.48
CA TYR A 590 -5.18 -41.09 -9.06
C TYR A 590 -5.68 -39.76 -8.50
N GLN A 591 -6.78 -39.81 -7.75
CA GLN A 591 -7.29 -38.61 -7.08
C GLN A 591 -6.33 -38.21 -5.97
N THR A 592 -6.14 -36.92 -5.77
CA THR A 592 -5.49 -36.38 -4.58
C THR A 592 -6.53 -36.18 -3.47
N ARG A 593 -6.07 -36.25 -2.22
CA ARG A 593 -6.83 -36.05 -0.99
C ARG A 593 -6.01 -35.20 -0.03
N LYS A 594 -6.62 -34.24 0.66
CA LYS A 594 -5.94 -33.45 1.70
C LYS A 594 -6.32 -33.98 3.08
N PHE A 595 -5.31 -34.20 3.94
CA PHE A 595 -5.52 -34.47 5.36
C PHE A 595 -4.35 -33.92 6.18
N LEU A 596 -4.66 -33.10 7.18
CA LEU A 596 -3.70 -32.51 8.12
C LEU A 596 -2.45 -31.95 7.42
N GLY A 597 -2.65 -31.02 6.47
CA GLY A 597 -1.53 -30.36 5.77
C GLY A 597 -0.88 -31.14 4.65
N HIS A 598 -1.20 -32.42 4.48
CA HIS A 598 -0.57 -33.29 3.49
C HIS A 598 -1.54 -33.66 2.38
N PHE A 599 -1.05 -33.71 1.13
CA PHE A 599 -1.77 -34.34 0.03
C PHE A 599 -1.35 -35.79 -0.13
N TYR A 600 -2.34 -36.67 -0.25
CA TYR A 600 -2.18 -38.10 -0.46
C TYR A 600 -2.74 -38.50 -1.82
N LEU A 601 -2.09 -39.46 -2.50
CA LEU A 601 -2.75 -40.16 -3.59
C LEU A 601 -3.77 -41.15 -3.04
N ALA A 602 -4.93 -41.23 -3.68
CA ALA A 602 -5.98 -42.20 -3.37
C ALA A 602 -5.61 -43.63 -3.84
N THR A 603 -4.46 -44.14 -3.38
CA THR A 603 -3.96 -45.49 -3.64
C THR A 603 -2.87 -45.87 -2.64
N ASP A 604 -2.72 -47.18 -2.42
CA ASP A 604 -1.67 -47.80 -1.63
C ASP A 604 -0.46 -48.26 -2.47
N LYS A 605 -0.35 -47.78 -3.71
CA LYS A 605 0.74 -48.11 -4.62
C LYS A 605 1.85 -47.08 -4.53
N GLU A 606 3.08 -47.58 -4.47
CA GLU A 606 4.29 -46.76 -4.58
C GLU A 606 4.63 -46.50 -6.04
N PHE A 607 4.96 -45.25 -6.36
CA PHE A 607 5.40 -44.82 -7.69
C PHE A 607 6.73 -44.10 -7.59
N SER A 608 7.78 -44.69 -8.17
CA SER A 608 9.11 -44.07 -8.21
C SER A 608 9.25 -43.02 -9.32
N ASP A 609 8.26 -42.91 -10.21
CA ASP A 609 8.26 -42.09 -11.42
C ASP A 609 7.26 -40.92 -11.37
N LEU A 610 6.86 -40.51 -10.16
CA LEU A 610 6.03 -39.33 -9.92
C LEU A 610 6.87 -38.21 -9.25
N PRO A 611 7.25 -37.15 -9.99
CA PRO A 611 8.07 -36.07 -9.45
C PRO A 611 7.40 -35.31 -8.30
N ASN A 612 8.17 -34.86 -7.31
CA ASN A 612 7.69 -34.09 -6.15
C ASN A 612 6.62 -34.81 -5.32
N TRP A 613 6.64 -36.14 -5.35
CA TRP A 613 5.89 -37.00 -4.47
C TRP A 613 6.85 -38.04 -3.87
N ARG A 614 6.67 -38.37 -2.60
CA ARG A 614 7.46 -39.40 -1.91
C ARG A 614 6.61 -40.47 -1.29
N TRP A 615 7.21 -41.64 -1.13
CA TRP A 615 6.62 -42.71 -0.34
C TRP A 615 6.80 -42.45 1.15
N GLN A 616 5.70 -42.25 1.86
CA GLN A 616 5.68 -42.02 3.29
C GLN A 616 5.66 -43.35 4.04
N THR A 617 6.68 -43.59 4.87
CA THR A 617 6.83 -44.84 5.63
C THR A 617 6.36 -44.75 7.09
N SER A 618 6.13 -43.53 7.59
CA SER A 618 5.69 -43.25 8.96
C SER A 618 4.38 -42.46 8.97
N VAL A 619 3.69 -42.46 10.10
CA VAL A 619 2.54 -41.56 10.32
C VAL A 619 3.08 -40.13 10.51
N PRO A 620 2.45 -39.09 9.93
CA PRO A 620 2.85 -37.70 10.17
C PRO A 620 2.75 -37.34 11.65
N GLU A 621 3.70 -36.53 12.14
CA GLU A 621 3.74 -36.12 13.55
C GLU A 621 2.55 -35.22 13.93
N GLU A 622 2.00 -34.49 12.97
CA GLU A 622 0.86 -33.58 13.12
C GLU A 622 -0.43 -34.31 13.50
N VAL A 623 -0.50 -35.62 13.26
CA VAL A 623 -1.60 -36.47 13.78
C VAL A 623 -1.65 -36.43 15.30
N GLU A 624 -0.51 -36.24 15.96
CA GLU A 624 -0.44 -36.13 17.42
C GLU A 624 -1.17 -34.90 17.94
N ASN A 625 -1.13 -33.79 17.19
CA ASN A 625 -1.82 -32.56 17.55
C ASN A 625 -3.34 -32.71 17.60
N TYR A 626 -3.88 -33.71 16.90
CA TYR A 626 -5.30 -34.03 16.80
C TYR A 626 -5.62 -35.42 17.34
N ARG A 627 -4.73 -35.97 18.19
CA ARG A 627 -4.86 -37.36 18.66
C ARG A 627 -6.19 -37.60 19.36
N GLU A 628 -6.67 -36.67 20.17
CA GLU A 628 -7.93 -36.85 20.92
C GLU A 628 -9.15 -36.84 20.00
N GLU A 629 -9.12 -36.02 18.95
CA GLU A 629 -10.16 -35.93 17.93
C GLU A 629 -10.18 -37.14 17.00
N ILE A 630 -9.00 -37.74 16.74
CA ILE A 630 -8.83 -38.88 15.83
C ILE A 630 -9.01 -40.22 16.56
N ASN A 631 -8.46 -40.37 17.77
CA ASN A 631 -8.56 -41.59 18.60
C ASN A 631 -9.95 -41.71 19.23
N GLY A 632 -10.93 -41.99 18.39
CA GLY A 632 -12.33 -42.14 18.80
C GLY A 632 -13.31 -42.06 17.63
N SER A 633 -12.86 -41.68 16.44
CA SER A 633 -13.73 -41.45 15.29
C SER A 633 -13.04 -41.80 13.96
N GLU A 634 -13.45 -42.90 13.31
CA GLU A 634 -13.11 -43.18 11.89
C GLU A 634 -13.57 -42.05 10.95
N GLU A 635 -14.45 -41.18 11.46
CA GLU A 635 -15.06 -40.08 10.75
C GLU A 635 -14.05 -39.08 10.19
N ALA A 636 -12.96 -38.76 10.90
CA ALA A 636 -11.96 -37.82 10.40
C ALA A 636 -11.31 -38.31 9.08
N PHE A 637 -11.03 -39.60 8.97
CA PHE A 637 -10.48 -40.23 7.76
C PHE A 637 -11.54 -40.36 6.66
N ARG A 638 -12.78 -40.67 7.06
CA ARG A 638 -13.92 -40.72 6.13
C ARG A 638 -14.21 -39.37 5.50
N LEU A 639 -14.22 -38.29 6.31
CA LEU A 639 -14.51 -36.92 5.89
C LEU A 639 -13.43 -36.32 5.00
N SER A 640 -12.17 -36.73 5.19
CA SER A 640 -11.05 -36.36 4.30
C SER A 640 -10.93 -37.24 3.05
N GLY A 641 -11.64 -38.36 3.01
CA GLY A 641 -11.59 -39.32 1.90
C GLY A 641 -10.28 -40.08 1.77
N VAL A 642 -9.46 -40.09 2.84
CA VAL A 642 -8.19 -40.83 2.94
C VAL A 642 -8.38 -42.27 3.46
N ASP A 643 -9.64 -42.69 3.67
CA ASP A 643 -9.98 -44.07 4.05
C ASP A 643 -9.58 -45.08 2.95
N LEU A 644 -8.45 -45.75 3.18
CA LEU A 644 -7.82 -46.70 2.27
C LEU A 644 -7.56 -48.07 2.94
N GLY A 645 -8.45 -48.47 3.87
CA GLY A 645 -8.68 -49.88 4.18
C GLY A 645 -7.79 -50.57 5.24
N ARG A 646 -7.27 -49.85 6.25
CA ARG A 646 -6.73 -50.44 7.49
C ARG A 646 -7.18 -49.67 8.74
N ASP A 647 -7.07 -50.28 9.92
CA ASP A 647 -7.55 -49.72 11.19
C ASP A 647 -6.75 -48.48 11.63
N GLY A 648 -7.41 -47.34 11.86
CA GLY A 648 -6.85 -46.16 12.54
C GLY A 648 -5.81 -45.32 11.75
N THR A 649 -4.90 -44.66 12.47
CA THR A 649 -3.86 -43.76 11.93
C THR A 649 -2.83 -44.45 11.03
N ASP A 650 -2.82 -45.79 11.04
CA ASP A 650 -2.05 -46.63 10.13
C ASP A 650 -2.44 -46.46 8.65
N ASN A 651 -3.53 -45.77 8.35
CA ASN A 651 -3.93 -45.41 6.98
C ASN A 651 -3.03 -44.37 6.31
N LEU A 652 -2.25 -43.63 7.09
CA LEU A 652 -1.39 -42.53 6.60
C LEU A 652 0.06 -42.96 6.32
N LYS A 653 0.47 -44.16 6.76
CA LYS A 653 1.75 -44.76 6.36
C LYS A 653 1.55 -45.59 5.08
N SER A 654 2.64 -45.84 4.36
CA SER A 654 2.64 -46.58 3.10
C SER A 654 1.71 -45.92 2.06
N ARG A 655 1.90 -44.62 1.86
CA ARG A 655 1.15 -43.78 0.92
C ARG A 655 2.11 -42.86 0.17
N MET A 656 1.74 -42.49 -1.05
CA MET A 656 2.39 -41.39 -1.76
C MET A 656 1.89 -40.06 -1.17
N VAL A 657 2.81 -39.22 -0.75
CA VAL A 657 2.56 -37.88 -0.20
C VAL A 657 3.26 -36.84 -1.05
N MET A 658 2.56 -35.74 -1.34
CA MET A 658 3.10 -34.61 -2.09
C MET A 658 4.19 -33.93 -1.27
N GLU A 659 5.30 -33.58 -1.90
CA GLU A 659 6.39 -32.86 -1.25
C GLU A 659 6.04 -31.39 -1.04
N ASP A 660 6.65 -30.80 -0.01
CA ASP A 660 6.46 -29.41 0.40
C ASP A 660 6.85 -28.37 -0.66
N ASP A 661 7.74 -28.74 -1.58
CA ASP A 661 8.25 -27.88 -2.65
C ASP A 661 7.57 -28.14 -4.01
N TYR A 662 6.44 -28.86 -4.01
CA TYR A 662 5.65 -29.12 -5.21
C TYR A 662 5.23 -27.83 -5.91
N GLU A 663 5.53 -27.76 -7.21
CA GLU A 663 5.15 -26.66 -8.09
C GLU A 663 4.06 -27.08 -9.08
N PHE A 664 3.00 -26.28 -9.14
CA PHE A 664 1.88 -26.43 -10.06
C PHE A 664 2.26 -25.92 -11.47
N PHE A 665 2.33 -26.83 -12.44
CA PHE A 665 2.58 -26.51 -13.85
C PHE A 665 1.34 -26.73 -14.71
N TRP A 666 0.90 -25.68 -15.42
CA TRP A 666 -0.20 -25.83 -16.38
C TRP A 666 0.33 -26.23 -17.77
N ASN A 667 -0.17 -27.36 -18.28
CA ASN A 667 0.07 -27.81 -19.63
C ASN A 667 -1.24 -27.85 -20.42
N THR A 668 -1.36 -26.99 -21.44
CA THR A 668 -2.54 -26.90 -22.31
C THR A 668 -2.74 -28.15 -23.17
N SER A 669 -1.71 -28.97 -23.38
CA SER A 669 -1.85 -30.24 -24.10
C SER A 669 -2.53 -31.31 -23.25
N GLU A 670 -2.52 -31.13 -21.93
CA GLU A 670 -2.98 -32.10 -20.95
C GLU A 670 -4.38 -31.76 -20.42
N VAL A 671 -4.61 -30.49 -20.10
CA VAL A 671 -5.87 -29.99 -19.57
C VAL A 671 -6.48 -28.98 -20.53
N ASN A 672 -7.69 -29.26 -21.01
CA ASN A 672 -8.47 -28.34 -21.86
C ASN A 672 -9.89 -28.17 -21.32
N TYR A 673 -10.53 -27.07 -21.71
CA TYR A 673 -11.86 -26.66 -21.26
C TYR A 673 -12.84 -26.48 -22.41
#